data_AF-A0A1H1ZJH3-F1
#
_entry.id   AF-A0A1H1ZJH3-F1
#
_cell.length_a   1.000
_cell.length_b   1.000
_cell.length_c   1.000
_cell.angle_alpha   90.00
_cell.angle_beta   90.00
_cell.angle_gamma   90.00
#
_symmetry.space_group_name_H-M   'P 1'
#
loop_
_entity.id
_entity.type
_entity.pdbx_description
1 polymer ?
#
loop_
_entity_poly.entity_id
_entity_poly.type
_entity_poly.pdbx_seq_one_letter_code
_entity_poly.pdbx_strand_id
1 'polypeptide(L)'
;MFWKIFLFEIQNRVRRPAMYLYFAAALIFTVGTFATGSLPLGEKEHINAPFILAMWCGGITMLMMVVSSSIMGNALYRDIEYNTKDYYLTYPITKAGYFWGRYFGSFAIMLFIASAIIIGAYAGTWLGPVMGWRDPAQYGPNRLIYYLHPFLTIALPNLIFTSSLFFGLVAITRNVKVIYSGGILLFLGYFLSMVFLSRTNNETVINLADPFGLNGVRLQTMNSNSIQQNTTLISITGSFLLNRIIWTGVGLIVLLYTYFTFSFERFFSGKRDKAAIGERSLDKLKKASPKVNISFAGSYNRTTLWKLTRMEISNIIRDNYFWIILLSGMTFLAFVLWMGDGNNGIADFPRTVMLLDTYNGNFLFFIFFIILFYTGETLHRDRVTRFAFINDSLPPPNWVLNGSKFVALLVLAFFLALIPLILGLPIQIIKGFYHFHFLVYFTYIFTLILPRLLDMVAFCYVIHVTLNNKFGAHAVAIFLWIIFFFLEDTGTFNYNLLMYSYTPWYGFSDMDGIGHMAKAVYSFHLYWLLFAGLLVIVSGLYYYRGVTSGIKERWQLVKERFDTNTRIITGLVVLAFLSMGAYNYYNVSYLNNYLTKGEGDDRAEMYERQLKKYSLLPLPKVTRMELHTDLYPDKLEEYTHAFVTIANKTNKPIEKLLLDGDELSDYSIKQDGKLVSFTSPLLYPRGMFNWFRPKNDTAEFRLYRFQKALAPGDSAVLEINSAISYNGFSNGLYSKDLLYNGTFLSPELPGLGYDDDDELDSPYERKKRHLSVKTENDIPQNDPEGISTLKAGKAADLLKFDITVSTSGDQTAIAPGELVKQWKQGGRNYFHYVQDKPGMYAPLGVLSARYAIMHDTVNLGHPVNINIYYHPDHNANLGRFMAAYKDGLHYFNKAYGNFPFTDIRLAESSIYGPSAASMTTLSAYAEQFAWNANFTDPNQTDYCYFNTINLLAQQWWRFQVAPNNTVGSIVIPEGLSGYSALVMAEKKYGAANMRYIVLDQLWFYLFIRRRMEDKEHPLITADQWVEYHGKAAVALYGLRDLMGEDSLNAALRDFKNAYAFKSKPPYAGNNDLYSYLQKHVPDSLQYYLIDTWKKITLYDNKVTEVKAKPLGKDNYQVTLTVNVNKVWIDGKGNDVIDKKMNDYIDIGIFAADGKNKDGRIIANQLYLKKYKLTAGLHTFNIIVKGKPQRAGIDPYSKLIDRMPNDNLKDL
;
A
#
# COMPACT_ATOMS: atom_id res chain seq x y z
N MET A 1 -15.92 -45.92 26.29
CA MET A 1 -15.19 -45.93 24.99
C MET A 1 -14.72 -44.54 24.55
N PHE A 2 -15.55 -43.49 24.64
CA PHE A 2 -15.14 -42.10 24.36
C PHE A 2 -13.79 -41.71 24.97
N TRP A 3 -13.64 -41.87 26.30
CA TRP A 3 -12.45 -41.39 27.01
C TRP A 3 -11.14 -42.07 26.56
N LYS A 4 -11.21 -43.37 26.23
CA LYS A 4 -10.05 -44.11 25.71
C LYS A 4 -9.61 -43.57 24.34
N ILE A 5 -10.56 -43.27 23.46
CA ILE A 5 -10.27 -42.75 22.10
C ILE A 5 -9.80 -41.29 22.17
N PHE A 6 -10.42 -40.47 23.02
CA PHE A 6 -9.99 -39.10 23.26
C PHE A 6 -8.54 -39.05 23.77
N LEU A 7 -8.23 -39.81 24.83
CA LEU A 7 -6.87 -39.86 25.39
C LEU A 7 -5.86 -40.41 24.38
N PHE A 8 -6.25 -41.42 23.60
CA PHE A 8 -5.42 -41.96 22.53
C PHE A 8 -5.09 -40.89 21.47
N GLU A 9 -6.07 -40.07 21.07
CA GLU A 9 -5.82 -38.99 20.11
C GLU A 9 -4.84 -37.95 20.69
N ILE A 10 -5.04 -37.53 21.94
CA ILE A 10 -4.12 -36.60 22.62
C ILE A 10 -2.71 -37.18 22.70
N GLN A 11 -2.55 -38.40 23.22
CA GLN A 11 -1.24 -39.04 23.38
C GLN A 11 -0.51 -39.20 22.04
N ASN A 12 -1.23 -39.52 20.97
CA ASN A 12 -0.66 -39.63 19.63
C ASN A 12 -0.21 -38.26 19.10
N ARG A 13 -1.01 -37.21 19.31
CA ARG A 13 -0.70 -35.85 18.82
C ARG A 13 0.45 -35.20 19.56
N VAL A 14 0.52 -35.37 20.87
CA VAL A 14 1.62 -34.87 21.73
C VAL A 14 2.98 -35.48 21.34
N ARG A 15 3.00 -36.68 20.75
CA ARG A 15 4.22 -37.32 20.23
C ARG A 15 4.62 -36.87 18.82
N ARG A 16 3.82 -36.04 18.14
CA ARG A 16 4.07 -35.61 16.77
C ARG A 16 4.69 -34.21 16.74
N PRO A 17 5.88 -34.03 16.11
CA PRO A 17 6.51 -32.71 15.98
C PRO A 17 5.63 -31.65 15.31
N ALA A 18 4.76 -32.05 14.37
CA ALA A 18 3.92 -31.14 13.59
C ALA A 18 3.01 -30.24 14.46
N MET A 19 2.50 -30.73 15.59
CA MET A 19 1.68 -29.93 16.51
C MET A 19 2.48 -28.77 17.10
N TYR A 20 3.69 -29.04 17.57
CA TYR A 20 4.58 -28.03 18.15
C TYR A 20 5.08 -27.06 17.09
N LEU A 21 5.30 -27.51 15.85
CA LEU A 21 5.64 -26.62 14.75
C LEU A 21 4.52 -25.64 14.42
N TYR A 22 3.26 -26.08 14.37
CA TYR A 22 2.13 -25.16 14.17
C TYR A 22 1.94 -24.20 15.35
N PHE A 23 2.09 -24.69 16.58
CA PHE A 23 2.07 -23.83 17.77
C PHE A 23 3.20 -22.80 17.73
N ALA A 24 4.43 -23.22 17.46
CA ALA A 24 5.59 -22.34 17.38
C ALA A 24 5.45 -21.32 16.25
N ALA A 25 4.97 -21.72 15.07
CA ALA A 25 4.74 -20.80 13.97
C ALA A 25 3.69 -19.74 14.32
N ALA A 26 2.53 -20.14 14.86
CA ALA A 26 1.50 -19.22 15.30
C ALA A 26 1.99 -18.32 16.45
N LEU A 27 2.78 -18.87 17.38
CA LEU A 27 3.34 -18.16 18.51
C LEU A 27 4.35 -17.11 18.03
N ILE A 28 5.35 -17.49 17.25
CA ILE A 28 6.40 -16.60 16.74
C ILE A 28 5.78 -15.52 15.86
N PHE A 29 4.84 -15.88 14.99
CA PHE A 29 4.13 -14.90 14.16
C PHE A 29 3.39 -13.87 15.03
N THR A 30 2.66 -14.32 16.05
CA THR A 30 1.93 -13.41 16.94
C THR A 30 2.86 -12.60 17.84
N VAL A 31 3.91 -13.21 18.40
CA VAL A 31 4.94 -12.52 19.18
C VAL A 31 5.61 -11.45 18.35
N GLY A 32 6.09 -11.80 17.15
CA GLY A 32 6.75 -10.87 16.24
C GLY A 32 5.85 -9.70 15.88
N THR A 33 4.59 -9.98 15.53
CA THR A 33 3.59 -8.95 15.21
C THR A 33 3.40 -7.95 16.36
N PHE A 34 3.15 -8.44 17.58
CA PHE A 34 2.91 -7.57 18.74
C PHE A 34 4.20 -6.96 19.31
N ALA A 35 5.35 -7.61 19.16
CA ALA A 35 6.64 -7.06 19.60
C ALA A 35 7.16 -5.95 18.67
N THR A 36 6.85 -6.02 17.37
CA THR A 36 7.26 -5.01 16.37
C THR A 36 6.20 -3.94 16.13
N GLY A 37 4.96 -4.17 16.57
CA GLY A 37 3.82 -3.31 16.25
C GLY A 37 3.44 -3.37 14.77
N SER A 38 3.73 -4.47 14.07
CA SER A 38 3.38 -4.68 12.64
C SER A 38 1.88 -4.97 12.46
N LEU A 39 1.06 -4.03 12.92
CA LEU A 39 -0.39 -4.06 12.98
C LEU A 39 -0.92 -2.77 12.35
N PRO A 40 -2.16 -2.74 11.82
CA PRO A 40 -2.78 -1.54 11.28
C PRO A 40 -3.23 -0.59 12.42
N LEU A 41 -2.27 -0.09 13.18
CA LEU A 41 -2.43 0.75 14.36
C LEU A 41 -2.48 2.23 13.94
N GLY A 42 -3.27 3.03 14.66
CA GLY A 42 -2.94 4.44 14.84
C GLY A 42 -2.00 4.62 16.04
N GLU A 43 -1.17 5.65 16.10
CA GLU A 43 -0.17 5.79 17.18
C GLU A 43 -0.79 5.92 18.57
N LYS A 44 -1.99 6.52 18.66
CA LYS A 44 -2.73 6.68 19.93
C LYS A 44 -3.37 5.37 20.37
N GLU A 45 -3.42 4.36 19.51
CA GLU A 45 -3.91 3.04 19.86
C GLU A 45 -2.76 2.23 20.46
N HIS A 46 -2.98 1.68 21.65
CA HIS A 46 -2.00 0.77 22.20
C HIS A 46 -1.93 -0.50 21.35
N ILE A 47 -0.73 -1.05 21.20
CA ILE A 47 -0.49 -2.32 20.50
C ILE A 47 -1.33 -3.46 21.10
N ASN A 48 -1.60 -3.41 22.41
CA ASN A 48 -2.46 -4.35 23.13
C ASN A 48 -3.86 -3.81 23.45
N ALA A 49 -4.33 -2.82 22.70
CA ALA A 49 -5.69 -2.31 22.83
C ALA A 49 -6.72 -3.46 22.64
N PRO A 50 -7.80 -3.52 23.43
CA PRO A 50 -8.86 -4.50 23.26
C PRO A 50 -9.42 -4.60 21.84
N PHE A 51 -9.53 -3.45 21.16
CA PHE A 51 -9.95 -3.39 19.76
C PHE A 51 -8.96 -4.12 18.82
N ILE A 52 -7.66 -3.84 18.95
CA ILE A 52 -6.60 -4.46 18.15
C ILE A 52 -6.53 -5.96 18.40
N LEU A 53 -6.64 -6.38 19.66
CA LEU A 53 -6.70 -7.80 20.03
C LEU A 53 -7.94 -8.49 19.45
N ALA A 54 -9.08 -7.82 19.40
CA ALA A 54 -10.30 -8.34 18.76
C ALA A 54 -10.17 -8.48 17.24
N MET A 55 -9.64 -7.46 16.57
CA MET A 55 -9.31 -7.49 15.14
C MET A 55 -8.31 -8.60 14.83
N TRP A 56 -7.26 -8.72 15.66
CA TRP A 56 -6.26 -9.78 15.53
C TRP A 56 -6.88 -11.16 15.70
N CYS A 57 -7.72 -11.39 16.73
CA CYS A 57 -8.41 -12.66 16.92
C CYS A 57 -9.27 -13.03 15.70
N GLY A 58 -9.98 -12.09 15.09
CA GLY A 58 -10.72 -12.31 13.84
C GLY A 58 -9.80 -12.68 12.67
N GLY A 59 -8.75 -11.88 12.43
CA GLY A 59 -7.83 -12.06 11.31
C GLY A 59 -6.95 -13.31 11.42
N ILE A 60 -6.35 -13.56 12.58
CA ILE A 60 -5.49 -14.72 12.79
C ILE A 60 -6.29 -16.03 12.76
N THR A 61 -7.56 -16.03 13.18
CA THR A 61 -8.37 -17.25 13.10
C THR A 61 -8.79 -17.60 11.68
N MET A 62 -8.85 -16.62 10.78
CA MET A 62 -8.96 -16.86 9.34
C MET A 62 -7.74 -17.61 8.81
N LEU A 63 -6.52 -17.28 9.25
CA LEU A 63 -5.30 -18.03 8.89
C LEU A 63 -5.28 -19.41 9.58
N MET A 64 -5.68 -19.48 10.85
CA MET A 64 -5.78 -20.74 11.61
C MET A 64 -6.81 -21.71 11.06
N MET A 65 -7.72 -21.27 10.19
CA MET A 65 -8.60 -22.14 9.44
C MET A 65 -7.82 -23.20 8.63
N VAL A 66 -6.67 -22.83 8.04
CA VAL A 66 -5.79 -23.76 7.32
C VAL A 66 -5.22 -24.80 8.30
N VAL A 67 -4.83 -24.37 9.49
CA VAL A 67 -4.36 -25.27 10.56
C VAL A 67 -5.49 -26.18 11.07
N SER A 68 -6.68 -25.62 11.28
CA SER A 68 -7.90 -26.35 11.67
C SER A 68 -8.21 -27.45 10.67
N SER A 69 -8.11 -27.16 9.37
CA SER A 69 -8.25 -28.14 8.31
C SER A 69 -7.28 -29.31 8.50
N SER A 70 -5.98 -29.03 8.70
CA SER A 70 -4.94 -30.05 8.87
C SER A 70 -5.12 -30.88 10.14
N ILE A 71 -5.48 -30.26 11.27
CA ILE A 71 -5.61 -30.96 12.55
C ILE A 71 -6.89 -31.80 12.59
N MET A 72 -8.03 -31.18 12.31
CA MET A 72 -9.35 -31.79 12.43
C MET A 72 -9.59 -32.82 11.33
N GLY A 73 -9.19 -32.53 10.10
CA GLY A 73 -9.41 -33.46 8.99
C GLY A 73 -8.51 -34.69 9.06
N ASN A 74 -7.25 -34.57 9.50
CA ASN A 74 -6.35 -35.73 9.62
C ASN A 74 -6.75 -36.72 10.71
N ALA A 75 -7.54 -36.31 11.70
CA ALA A 75 -7.93 -37.18 12.82
C ALA A 75 -8.66 -38.45 12.36
N LEU A 76 -9.50 -38.31 11.34
CA LEU A 76 -10.26 -39.39 10.72
C LEU A 76 -9.52 -40.01 9.54
N TYR A 77 -8.93 -39.18 8.67
CA TYR A 77 -8.27 -39.66 7.46
C TYR A 77 -7.09 -40.58 7.75
N ARG A 78 -6.34 -40.32 8.82
CA ARG A 78 -5.20 -41.13 9.23
C ARG A 78 -5.54 -42.62 9.38
N ASP A 79 -6.73 -42.93 9.89
CA ASP A 79 -7.14 -44.32 10.11
C ASP A 79 -7.44 -45.05 8.78
N ILE A 80 -7.84 -44.29 7.75
CA ILE A 80 -7.96 -44.78 6.37
C ILE A 80 -6.57 -44.97 5.76
N GLU A 81 -5.68 -43.98 5.91
CA GLU A 81 -4.32 -43.99 5.35
C GLU A 81 -3.48 -45.16 5.87
N TYR A 82 -3.55 -45.46 7.17
CA TYR A 82 -2.85 -46.59 7.77
C TYR A 82 -3.60 -47.93 7.68
N ASN A 83 -4.77 -47.96 7.05
CA ASN A 83 -5.62 -49.15 6.92
C ASN A 83 -5.89 -49.85 8.26
N THR A 84 -6.21 -49.08 9.31
CA THR A 84 -6.44 -49.63 10.66
C THR A 84 -7.83 -50.24 10.85
N LYS A 85 -8.56 -50.45 9.74
CA LYS A 85 -9.93 -50.98 9.69
C LYS A 85 -10.10 -52.25 10.52
N ASP A 86 -9.25 -53.25 10.27
CA ASP A 86 -9.42 -54.59 10.84
C ASP A 86 -9.21 -54.60 12.36
N TYR A 87 -8.38 -53.69 12.87
CA TYR A 87 -8.21 -53.47 14.31
C TYR A 87 -9.44 -52.77 14.90
N TYR A 88 -9.92 -51.68 14.29
CA TYR A 88 -11.03 -50.91 14.85
C TYR A 88 -12.37 -51.66 14.82
N LEU A 89 -12.58 -52.55 13.84
CA LEU A 89 -13.79 -53.39 13.73
C LEU A 89 -13.78 -54.60 14.68
N THR A 90 -12.61 -55.00 15.22
CA THR A 90 -12.51 -56.13 16.17
C THR A 90 -12.63 -55.72 17.64
N TYR A 91 -12.49 -54.42 17.96
CA TYR A 91 -12.75 -53.90 19.30
C TYR A 91 -14.23 -53.51 19.51
N PRO A 92 -14.76 -53.55 20.74
CA PRO A 92 -16.12 -53.11 21.07
C PRO A 92 -16.25 -51.58 21.08
N ILE A 93 -15.97 -50.94 19.94
CA ILE A 93 -15.98 -49.49 19.76
C ILE A 93 -17.35 -49.07 19.24
N THR A 94 -18.02 -48.17 19.96
CA THR A 94 -19.29 -47.60 19.54
C THR A 94 -19.08 -46.43 18.57
N LYS A 95 -20.03 -46.23 17.64
CA LYS A 95 -20.08 -45.06 16.74
C LYS A 95 -19.86 -43.74 17.50
N ALA A 96 -20.59 -43.55 18.60
CA ALA A 96 -20.50 -42.35 19.43
C ALA A 96 -19.12 -42.22 20.10
N GLY A 97 -18.57 -43.31 20.62
CA GLY A 97 -17.25 -43.30 21.25
C GLY A 97 -16.14 -42.92 20.27
N TYR A 98 -16.18 -43.46 19.04
CA TYR A 98 -15.20 -43.14 18.00
C TYR A 98 -15.31 -41.70 17.51
N PHE A 99 -16.51 -41.30 17.07
CA PHE A 99 -16.75 -39.99 16.47
C PHE A 99 -16.41 -38.85 17.45
N TRP A 100 -17.02 -38.85 18.63
CA TRP A 100 -16.82 -37.79 19.60
C TRP A 100 -15.41 -37.81 20.20
N GLY A 101 -14.84 -39.01 20.42
CA GLY A 101 -13.47 -39.14 20.93
C GLY A 101 -12.45 -38.51 19.98
N ARG A 102 -12.58 -38.74 18.67
CA ARG A 102 -11.72 -38.14 17.64
C ARG A 102 -11.94 -36.63 17.51
N TYR A 103 -13.20 -36.19 17.47
CA TYR A 103 -13.55 -34.78 17.34
C TYR A 103 -13.01 -33.96 18.51
N PHE A 104 -13.42 -34.27 19.74
CA PHE A 104 -13.01 -33.52 20.92
C PHE A 104 -11.51 -33.65 21.20
N GLY A 105 -10.92 -34.83 20.95
CA GLY A 105 -9.47 -35.02 21.10
C GLY A 105 -8.67 -34.12 20.15
N SER A 106 -9.12 -34.00 18.89
CA SER A 106 -8.46 -33.12 17.90
C SER A 106 -8.76 -31.65 18.14
N PHE A 107 -9.98 -31.33 18.59
CA PHE A 107 -10.37 -29.96 18.94
C PHE A 107 -9.58 -29.44 20.14
N ALA A 108 -9.29 -30.29 21.15
CA ALA A 108 -8.41 -29.93 22.27
C ALA A 108 -6.99 -29.57 21.79
N ILE A 109 -6.45 -30.30 20.82
CA ILE A 109 -5.17 -29.98 20.18
C ILE A 109 -5.26 -28.67 19.38
N MET A 110 -6.38 -28.43 18.70
CA MET A 110 -6.61 -27.17 17.99
C MET A 110 -6.66 -25.98 18.96
N LEU A 111 -7.31 -26.13 20.11
CA LEU A 111 -7.34 -25.13 21.17
C LEU A 111 -5.95 -24.87 21.76
N PHE A 112 -5.14 -25.92 21.96
CA PHE A 112 -3.74 -25.75 22.36
C PHE A 112 -2.97 -24.92 21.34
N ILE A 113 -3.08 -25.23 20.04
CA ILE A 113 -2.39 -24.44 19.01
C ILE A 113 -2.91 -22.99 19.00
N ALA A 114 -4.23 -22.80 19.09
CA ALA A 114 -4.84 -21.47 19.13
C ALA A 114 -4.47 -20.67 20.40
N SER A 115 -4.10 -21.33 21.49
CA SER A 115 -3.59 -20.63 22.69
C SER A 115 -2.33 -19.81 22.40
N ALA A 116 -1.58 -20.13 21.33
CA ALA A 116 -0.47 -19.33 20.82
C ALA A 116 -0.89 -17.89 20.47
N ILE A 117 -2.15 -17.63 20.14
CA ILE A 117 -2.67 -16.28 19.87
C ILE A 117 -2.61 -15.43 21.16
N ILE A 118 -3.15 -15.95 22.26
CA ILE A 118 -3.15 -15.24 23.55
C ILE A 118 -1.72 -15.13 24.08
N ILE A 119 -1.03 -16.27 24.16
CA ILE A 119 0.33 -16.34 24.72
C ILE A 119 1.26 -15.47 23.89
N GLY A 120 1.15 -15.52 22.57
CA GLY A 120 1.99 -14.76 21.66
C GLY A 120 1.71 -13.28 21.71
N ALA A 121 0.44 -12.86 21.76
CA ALA A 121 0.11 -11.44 21.88
C ALA A 121 0.61 -10.88 23.21
N TYR A 122 0.37 -11.60 24.32
CA TYR A 122 0.86 -11.21 25.64
C TYR A 122 2.40 -11.15 25.70
N ALA A 123 3.08 -12.20 25.23
CA ALA A 123 4.54 -12.26 25.20
C ALA A 123 5.13 -11.19 24.27
N GLY A 124 4.53 -10.95 23.11
CA GLY A 124 4.95 -9.89 22.18
C GLY A 124 4.82 -8.50 22.81
N THR A 125 3.72 -8.24 23.52
CA THR A 125 3.51 -6.95 24.21
C THR A 125 4.42 -6.76 25.42
N TRP A 126 4.94 -7.85 25.98
CA TRP A 126 5.93 -7.80 27.05
C TRP A 126 7.36 -7.70 26.50
N LEU A 127 7.67 -8.41 25.42
CA LEU A 127 8.98 -8.41 24.77
C LEU A 127 9.26 -7.13 23.99
N GLY A 128 8.25 -6.55 23.33
CA GLY A 128 8.40 -5.37 22.48
C GLY A 128 9.16 -4.21 23.16
N PRO A 129 8.70 -3.73 24.34
CA PRO A 129 9.41 -2.70 25.11
C PRO A 129 10.84 -3.08 25.52
N VAL A 130 11.11 -4.37 25.75
CA VAL A 130 12.41 -4.89 26.18
C VAL A 130 13.39 -4.98 25.00
N MET A 131 12.90 -5.44 23.85
CA MET A 131 13.66 -5.57 22.61
C MET A 131 13.93 -4.20 21.97
N GLY A 132 13.09 -3.21 22.31
CA GLY A 132 13.27 -1.85 21.85
C GLY A 132 12.99 -1.67 20.36
N TRP A 133 12.02 -2.40 19.81
CA TRP A 133 11.59 -2.28 18.41
C TRP A 133 10.54 -1.18 18.20
N ARG A 134 9.84 -0.77 19.27
CA ARG A 134 8.82 0.29 19.30
C ARG A 134 8.88 1.04 20.63
N ASP A 135 8.30 2.24 20.68
CA ASP A 135 8.21 3.01 21.91
C ASP A 135 7.40 2.25 22.98
N PRO A 136 7.96 2.05 24.20
CA PRO A 136 7.22 1.51 25.34
C PRO A 136 5.86 2.20 25.62
N ALA A 137 5.71 3.48 25.28
CA ALA A 137 4.46 4.23 25.44
C ALA A 137 3.32 3.73 24.55
N GLN A 138 3.63 3.07 23.43
CA GLN A 138 2.63 2.44 22.56
C GLN A 138 2.10 1.11 23.12
N TYR A 139 2.65 0.62 24.24
CA TYR A 139 2.18 -0.57 24.93
C TYR A 139 1.32 -0.19 26.13
N GLY A 140 0.04 -0.53 26.07
CA GLY A 140 -0.91 -0.32 27.14
C GLY A 140 -0.75 -1.32 28.29
N PRO A 141 -1.60 -1.21 29.32
CA PRO A 141 -1.58 -2.14 30.45
C PRO A 141 -1.98 -3.55 30.00
N ASN A 142 -1.12 -4.54 30.28
CA ASN A 142 -1.33 -5.96 29.98
C ASN A 142 -2.40 -6.60 30.90
N ARG A 143 -3.67 -6.18 30.75
CA ARG A 143 -4.80 -6.77 31.48
C ARG A 143 -5.22 -8.08 30.81
N LEU A 144 -5.16 -9.19 31.53
CA LEU A 144 -5.46 -10.52 31.00
C LEU A 144 -6.82 -10.61 30.29
N ILE A 145 -7.82 -9.87 30.78
CA ILE A 145 -9.16 -9.83 30.18
C ILE A 145 -9.15 -9.29 28.74
N TYR A 146 -8.24 -8.38 28.38
CA TYR A 146 -8.13 -7.84 27.03
C TYR A 146 -7.75 -8.90 26.00
N TYR A 147 -7.04 -9.96 26.43
CA TYR A 147 -6.63 -11.07 25.59
C TYR A 147 -7.67 -12.21 25.62
N LEU A 148 -8.17 -12.55 26.80
CA LEU A 148 -9.13 -13.65 26.98
C LEU A 148 -10.49 -13.34 26.36
N HIS A 149 -10.99 -12.11 26.52
CA HIS A 149 -12.31 -11.73 26.02
C HIS A 149 -12.47 -11.92 24.51
N PRO A 150 -11.63 -11.32 23.63
CA PRO A 150 -11.74 -11.54 22.19
C PRO A 150 -11.42 -12.98 21.79
N PHE A 151 -10.53 -13.68 22.52
CA PHE A 151 -10.29 -15.10 22.24
C PHE A 151 -11.54 -15.95 22.47
N LEU A 152 -12.25 -15.76 23.59
CA LEU A 152 -13.44 -16.55 23.91
C LEU A 152 -14.66 -16.15 23.07
N THR A 153 -14.79 -14.87 22.72
CA THR A 153 -15.98 -14.35 22.03
C THR A 153 -15.86 -14.32 20.51
N ILE A 154 -14.64 -14.33 19.96
CA ILE A 154 -14.37 -14.28 18.52
C ILE A 154 -13.61 -15.52 18.08
N ALA A 155 -12.41 -15.75 18.64
CA ALA A 155 -11.54 -16.83 18.15
C ALA A 155 -12.15 -18.22 18.37
N LEU A 156 -12.70 -18.49 19.55
CA LEU A 156 -13.31 -19.78 19.89
C LEU A 156 -14.53 -20.11 19.02
N PRO A 157 -15.52 -19.21 18.82
CA PRO A 157 -16.59 -19.40 17.83
C PRO A 157 -16.08 -19.72 16.42
N ASN A 158 -15.08 -18.97 15.95
CA ASN A 158 -14.49 -19.18 14.62
C ASN A 158 -13.87 -20.59 14.53
N LEU A 159 -13.14 -21.02 15.57
CA LEU A 159 -12.54 -22.35 15.65
C LEU A 159 -13.58 -23.46 15.72
N ILE A 160 -14.69 -23.29 16.42
CA ILE A 160 -15.79 -24.28 16.45
C ILE A 160 -16.36 -24.46 15.06
N PHE A 161 -16.64 -23.36 14.37
CA PHE A 161 -17.15 -23.36 13.00
C PHE A 161 -16.20 -24.09 12.04
N THR A 162 -14.94 -23.64 11.95
CA THR A 162 -13.98 -24.22 11.00
C THR A 162 -13.65 -25.67 11.34
N SER A 163 -13.51 -26.00 12.63
CA SER A 163 -13.16 -27.35 13.07
C SER A 163 -14.27 -28.35 12.79
N SER A 164 -15.53 -27.96 13.02
CA SER A 164 -16.71 -28.77 12.70
C SER A 164 -16.82 -29.00 11.19
N LEU A 165 -16.60 -27.94 10.40
CA LEU A 165 -16.65 -28.02 8.95
C LEU A 165 -15.62 -29.01 8.38
N PHE A 166 -14.34 -28.86 8.72
CA PHE A 166 -13.30 -29.73 8.16
C PHE A 166 -13.35 -31.16 8.67
N PHE A 167 -13.71 -31.36 9.95
CA PHE A 167 -13.95 -32.71 10.47
C PHE A 167 -15.11 -33.38 9.72
N GLY A 168 -16.20 -32.64 9.49
CA GLY A 168 -17.37 -33.11 8.77
C GLY A 168 -17.09 -33.48 7.32
N LEU A 169 -16.38 -32.59 6.60
CA LEU A 169 -15.96 -32.81 5.22
C LEU A 169 -15.20 -34.13 5.06
N VAL A 170 -14.26 -34.45 5.96
CA VAL A 170 -13.51 -35.72 5.88
C VAL A 170 -14.35 -36.92 6.27
N ALA A 171 -15.15 -36.80 7.33
CA ALA A 171 -16.01 -37.89 7.78
C ALA A 171 -16.96 -38.38 6.67
N ILE A 172 -17.44 -37.45 5.84
CA ILE A 172 -18.35 -37.73 4.72
C ILE A 172 -17.58 -38.18 3.48
N THR A 173 -16.53 -37.46 3.08
CA THR A 173 -15.87 -37.67 1.78
C THR A 173 -14.76 -38.70 1.79
N ARG A 174 -14.19 -39.00 2.97
CA ARG A 174 -13.07 -39.95 3.17
C ARG A 174 -11.81 -39.59 2.35
N ASN A 175 -11.62 -38.32 2.02
CA ASN A 175 -10.51 -37.87 1.20
C ASN A 175 -9.80 -36.66 1.82
N VAL A 176 -8.50 -36.82 2.11
CA VAL A 176 -7.66 -35.77 2.71
C VAL A 176 -7.61 -34.50 1.86
N LYS A 177 -7.75 -34.62 0.54
CA LYS A 177 -7.62 -33.47 -0.36
C LYS A 177 -8.80 -32.48 -0.26
N VAL A 178 -9.95 -32.94 0.25
CA VAL A 178 -11.13 -32.08 0.55
C VAL A 178 -10.80 -31.05 1.62
N ILE A 179 -9.91 -31.40 2.55
CA ILE A 179 -9.49 -30.52 3.63
C ILE A 179 -8.79 -29.28 3.05
N TYR A 180 -7.79 -29.48 2.19
CA TYR A 180 -6.98 -28.40 1.64
C TYR A 180 -7.79 -27.52 0.68
N SER A 181 -8.53 -28.15 -0.22
CA SER A 181 -9.41 -27.43 -1.15
C SER A 181 -10.53 -26.69 -0.44
N GLY A 182 -11.18 -27.29 0.56
CA GLY A 182 -12.21 -26.64 1.36
C GLY A 182 -11.69 -25.44 2.15
N GLY A 183 -10.47 -25.52 2.69
CA GLY A 183 -9.83 -24.41 3.39
C GLY A 183 -9.54 -23.23 2.46
N ILE A 184 -8.96 -23.51 1.29
CA ILE A 184 -8.67 -22.49 0.27
C ILE A 184 -9.98 -21.87 -0.26
N LEU A 185 -11.00 -22.69 -0.53
CA LEU A 185 -12.31 -22.22 -0.99
C LEU A 185 -12.99 -21.32 0.03
N LEU A 186 -12.98 -21.70 1.31
CA LEU A 186 -13.57 -20.87 2.36
C LEU A 186 -12.79 -19.57 2.55
N PHE A 187 -11.46 -19.62 2.42
CA PHE A 187 -10.60 -18.44 2.50
C PHE A 187 -10.91 -17.46 1.36
N LEU A 188 -10.90 -17.93 0.10
CA LEU A 188 -11.21 -17.12 -1.07
C LEU A 188 -12.66 -16.62 -1.07
N GLY A 189 -13.60 -17.50 -0.69
CA GLY A 189 -15.01 -17.14 -0.55
C GLY A 189 -15.22 -16.03 0.47
N TYR A 190 -14.43 -16.01 1.56
CA TYR A 190 -14.47 -14.92 2.52
C TYR A 190 -13.96 -13.59 1.94
N PHE A 191 -12.82 -13.57 1.24
CA PHE A 191 -12.35 -12.34 0.58
C PHE A 191 -13.35 -11.81 -0.45
N LEU A 192 -13.92 -12.70 -1.27
CA LEU A 192 -14.99 -12.34 -2.20
C LEU A 192 -16.19 -11.74 -1.44
N SER A 193 -16.61 -12.37 -0.35
CA SER A 193 -17.72 -11.87 0.47
C SER A 193 -17.43 -10.48 1.05
N MET A 194 -16.21 -10.22 1.52
CA MET A 194 -15.80 -8.92 2.04
C MET A 194 -15.96 -7.81 1.00
N VAL A 195 -15.58 -8.11 -0.25
CA VAL A 195 -15.75 -7.17 -1.34
C VAL A 195 -17.23 -6.91 -1.65
N PHE A 196 -18.06 -7.95 -1.76
CA PHE A 196 -19.50 -7.75 -1.99
C PHE A 196 -20.16 -6.98 -0.85
N LEU A 197 -19.79 -7.29 0.39
CA LEU A 197 -20.28 -6.60 1.58
C LEU A 197 -19.83 -5.14 1.62
N SER A 198 -18.66 -4.80 1.10
CA SER A 198 -18.21 -3.40 1.00
C SER A 198 -19.08 -2.51 0.11
N ARG A 199 -19.83 -3.11 -0.82
CA ARG A 199 -20.80 -2.41 -1.69
C ARG A 199 -22.22 -2.38 -1.11
N THR A 200 -22.43 -2.99 0.05
CA THR A 200 -23.73 -3.07 0.72
C THR A 200 -23.78 -2.02 1.83
N ASN A 201 -24.83 -1.18 1.86
CA ASN A 201 -24.98 -0.14 2.89
C ASN A 201 -25.76 -0.59 4.13
N ASN A 202 -26.10 -1.89 4.24
CA ASN A 202 -26.84 -2.43 5.37
C ASN A 202 -25.90 -3.09 6.39
N GLU A 203 -25.62 -2.38 7.48
CA GLU A 203 -24.75 -2.83 8.57
C GLU A 203 -25.16 -4.19 9.16
N THR A 204 -26.45 -4.48 9.22
CA THR A 204 -26.93 -5.75 9.76
C THR A 204 -26.55 -6.90 8.85
N VAL A 205 -26.70 -6.75 7.53
CA VAL A 205 -26.30 -7.77 6.56
C VAL A 205 -24.79 -7.96 6.57
N ILE A 206 -24.04 -6.85 6.56
CA ILE A 206 -22.56 -6.88 6.62
C ILE A 206 -22.09 -7.63 7.86
N ASN A 207 -22.66 -7.33 9.02
CA ASN A 207 -22.27 -7.98 10.27
C ASN A 207 -22.69 -9.46 10.31
N LEU A 208 -23.93 -9.81 9.95
CA LEU A 208 -24.41 -11.19 10.01
C LEU A 208 -23.70 -12.12 9.01
N ALA A 209 -23.32 -11.62 7.83
CA ALA A 209 -22.67 -12.40 6.78
C ALA A 209 -21.17 -12.66 7.03
N ASP A 210 -20.55 -12.01 8.02
CA ASP A 210 -19.12 -12.15 8.32
C ASP A 210 -18.85 -13.30 9.32
N PRO A 211 -18.34 -14.48 8.87
CA PRO A 211 -18.05 -15.59 9.76
C PRO A 211 -16.96 -15.31 10.79
N PHE A 212 -15.99 -14.46 10.48
CA PHE A 212 -14.83 -14.21 11.34
C PHE A 212 -15.05 -13.02 12.29
N GLY A 213 -16.04 -12.17 12.02
CA GLY A 213 -16.50 -11.09 12.89
C GLY A 213 -15.71 -9.79 12.79
N LEU A 214 -14.87 -9.61 11.77
CA LEU A 214 -14.04 -8.41 11.59
C LEU A 214 -14.89 -7.17 11.35
N ASN A 215 -15.93 -7.25 10.51
CA ASN A 215 -16.84 -6.14 10.26
C ASN A 215 -17.62 -5.76 11.51
N GLY A 216 -18.03 -6.73 12.33
CA GLY A 216 -18.74 -6.47 13.57
C GLY A 216 -17.89 -5.66 14.55
N VAL A 217 -16.60 -6.03 14.70
CA VAL A 217 -15.64 -5.27 15.51
C VAL A 217 -15.44 -3.86 14.92
N ARG A 218 -15.25 -3.75 13.60
CA ARG A 218 -15.05 -2.47 12.90
C ARG A 218 -16.25 -1.52 13.04
N LEU A 219 -17.46 -2.02 12.86
CA LEU A 219 -18.70 -1.23 12.94
C LEU A 219 -18.93 -0.71 14.38
N GLN A 220 -18.69 -1.54 15.40
CA GLN A 220 -18.83 -1.11 16.79
C GLN A 220 -17.80 -0.07 17.23
N THR A 221 -16.60 -0.11 16.63
CA THR A 221 -15.49 0.77 17.01
C THR A 221 -15.31 1.95 16.08
N MET A 222 -16.12 2.04 15.02
CA MET A 222 -16.04 3.12 14.04
C MET A 222 -16.17 4.49 14.71
N ASN A 223 -17.00 4.61 15.74
CA ASN A 223 -17.28 5.89 16.44
C ASN A 223 -16.47 6.07 17.73
N SER A 224 -15.63 5.10 18.08
CA SER A 224 -14.85 5.16 19.32
C SER A 224 -13.65 6.08 19.16
N ASN A 225 -13.35 6.86 20.18
CA ASN A 225 -12.07 7.57 20.26
C ASN A 225 -10.93 6.62 20.70
N SER A 226 -9.68 7.05 20.59
CA SER A 226 -8.50 6.23 20.92
C SER A 226 -8.51 5.72 22.35
N ILE A 227 -8.96 6.53 23.31
CA ILE A 227 -9.08 6.11 24.72
C ILE A 227 -10.09 4.97 24.86
N GLN A 228 -11.25 5.07 24.21
CA GLN A 228 -12.27 4.02 24.19
C GLN A 228 -11.73 2.75 23.54
N GLN A 229 -11.05 2.85 22.39
CA GLN A 229 -10.43 1.70 21.73
C GLN A 229 -9.38 1.01 22.61
N ASN A 230 -8.63 1.78 23.42
CA ASN A 230 -7.58 1.29 24.33
C ASN A 230 -8.10 0.65 25.62
N THR A 231 -9.35 0.91 26.00
CA THR A 231 -9.85 0.54 27.34
C THR A 231 -11.16 -0.24 27.33
N THR A 232 -11.95 -0.14 26.26
CA THR A 232 -13.31 -0.68 26.17
C THR A 232 -13.29 -2.04 25.46
N LEU A 233 -13.84 -3.06 26.11
CA LEU A 233 -14.05 -4.36 25.48
C LEU A 233 -15.17 -4.30 24.43
N ILE A 234 -15.03 -5.08 23.35
CA ILE A 234 -16.08 -5.21 22.33
C ILE A 234 -17.35 -5.79 22.95
N SER A 235 -18.50 -5.15 22.71
CA SER A 235 -19.77 -5.59 23.28
C SER A 235 -20.38 -6.72 22.45
N ILE A 236 -20.73 -7.84 23.09
CA ILE A 236 -21.39 -8.97 22.43
C ILE A 236 -22.91 -8.80 22.52
N THR A 237 -23.44 -7.81 21.80
CA THR A 237 -24.87 -7.47 21.78
C THR A 237 -25.39 -7.29 20.35
N GLY A 238 -26.72 -7.18 20.19
CA GLY A 238 -27.36 -6.87 18.91
C GLY A 238 -26.99 -7.81 17.76
N SER A 239 -26.69 -7.23 16.60
CA SER A 239 -26.32 -7.98 15.38
C SER A 239 -25.00 -8.76 15.54
N PHE A 240 -24.08 -8.31 16.39
CA PHE A 240 -22.82 -9.04 16.62
C PHE A 240 -23.04 -10.30 17.44
N LEU A 241 -23.88 -10.25 18.49
CA LEU A 241 -24.27 -11.44 19.23
C LEU A 241 -24.99 -12.45 18.31
N LEU A 242 -25.94 -11.98 17.50
CA LEU A 242 -26.63 -12.83 16.53
C LEU A 242 -25.66 -13.48 15.56
N ASN A 243 -24.68 -12.73 15.06
CA ASN A 243 -23.63 -13.27 14.22
C ASN A 243 -22.84 -14.40 14.93
N ARG A 244 -22.40 -14.20 16.19
CA ARG A 244 -21.68 -15.24 16.95
C ARG A 244 -22.54 -16.49 17.17
N ILE A 245 -23.83 -16.32 17.41
CA ILE A 245 -24.79 -17.44 17.53
C ILE A 245 -24.96 -18.16 16.18
N ILE A 246 -25.13 -17.44 15.08
CA ILE A 246 -25.34 -18.02 13.75
C ILE A 246 -24.15 -18.88 13.35
N TRP A 247 -22.93 -18.35 13.38
CA TRP A 247 -21.77 -19.09 12.85
C TRP A 247 -21.33 -20.24 13.75
N THR A 248 -21.44 -20.08 15.08
CA THR A 248 -21.29 -21.21 16.01
C THR A 248 -22.38 -22.25 15.78
N GLY A 249 -23.62 -21.80 15.58
CA GLY A 249 -24.78 -22.64 15.27
C GLY A 249 -24.60 -23.43 13.97
N VAL A 250 -24.13 -22.79 12.90
CA VAL A 250 -23.79 -23.45 11.63
C VAL A 250 -22.72 -24.52 11.85
N GLY A 251 -21.67 -24.21 12.62
CA GLY A 251 -20.65 -25.20 13.02
C GLY A 251 -21.27 -26.42 13.72
N LEU A 252 -22.13 -26.18 14.71
CA LEU A 252 -22.83 -27.24 15.45
C LEU A 252 -23.78 -28.04 14.56
N ILE A 253 -24.53 -27.39 13.67
CA ILE A 253 -25.42 -28.05 12.71
C ILE A 253 -24.61 -28.97 11.80
N VAL A 254 -23.48 -28.49 11.25
CA VAL A 254 -22.59 -29.31 10.42
C VAL A 254 -22.05 -30.50 11.21
N LEU A 255 -21.63 -30.30 12.46
CA LEU A 255 -21.11 -31.36 13.32
C LEU A 255 -22.17 -32.42 13.63
N LEU A 256 -23.39 -32.01 13.98
CA LEU A 256 -24.52 -32.90 14.27
C LEU A 256 -24.98 -33.63 13.01
N TYR A 257 -25.12 -32.93 11.90
CA TYR A 257 -25.42 -33.54 10.59
C TYR A 257 -24.39 -34.60 10.23
N THR A 258 -23.10 -34.29 10.43
CA THR A 258 -22.01 -35.25 10.23
C THR A 258 -22.18 -36.45 11.15
N TYR A 259 -22.46 -36.26 12.44
CA TYR A 259 -22.66 -37.35 13.38
C TYR A 259 -23.82 -38.27 12.97
N PHE A 260 -24.96 -37.70 12.56
CA PHE A 260 -26.12 -38.49 12.16
C PHE A 260 -25.88 -39.26 10.86
N THR A 261 -25.21 -38.63 9.88
CA THR A 261 -24.87 -39.27 8.60
C THR A 261 -23.69 -40.24 8.67
N PHE A 262 -22.81 -40.10 9.67
CA PHE A 262 -21.64 -40.94 9.85
C PHE A 262 -22.05 -42.39 10.16
N SER A 263 -21.52 -43.34 9.39
CA SER A 263 -21.62 -44.77 9.69
C SER A 263 -20.21 -45.33 9.85
N PHE A 264 -19.95 -45.93 11.00
CA PHE A 264 -18.65 -46.51 11.33
C PHE A 264 -18.25 -47.61 10.33
N GLU A 265 -19.20 -48.48 10.00
CA GLU A 265 -19.03 -49.53 8.99
C GLU A 265 -18.81 -48.97 7.58
N ARG A 266 -19.58 -47.94 7.18
CA ARG A 266 -19.43 -47.29 5.86
C ARG A 266 -18.13 -46.52 5.73
N PHE A 267 -17.67 -45.91 6.82
CA PHE A 267 -16.43 -45.15 6.88
C PHE A 267 -15.19 -46.04 6.68
N PHE A 268 -15.26 -47.29 7.13
CA PHE A 268 -14.17 -48.26 6.95
C PHE A 268 -14.35 -49.22 5.76
N SER A 269 -15.56 -49.44 5.22
CA SER A 269 -15.76 -50.27 4.02
C SER A 269 -15.31 -49.56 2.74
N GLY A 270 -14.37 -50.14 1.99
CA GLY A 270 -13.84 -49.55 0.75
C GLY A 270 -14.62 -49.97 -0.50
N LYS A 271 -14.63 -49.13 -1.56
CA LYS A 271 -15.11 -49.52 -2.90
C LYS A 271 -14.35 -50.72 -3.50
N ARG A 272 -13.12 -50.97 -3.03
CA ARG A 272 -12.25 -52.08 -3.48
C ARG A 272 -12.73 -53.46 -3.00
N ASP A 273 -13.40 -53.54 -1.86
CA ASP A 273 -13.87 -54.81 -1.29
C ASP A 273 -15.03 -55.40 -2.10
N LYS A 274 -15.83 -54.58 -2.79
CA LYS A 274 -16.89 -55.06 -3.70
C LYS A 274 -16.37 -55.52 -5.08
N ALA A 275 -15.21 -55.03 -5.51
CA ALA A 275 -14.61 -55.42 -6.79
C ALA A 275 -13.71 -56.66 -6.67
N ALA A 276 -13.28 -57.01 -5.44
CA ALA A 276 -12.45 -58.18 -5.16
C ALA A 276 -13.26 -59.48 -4.97
N ILE A 277 -14.59 -59.40 -4.86
CA ILE A 277 -15.50 -60.55 -4.65
C ILE A 277 -16.19 -60.96 -5.98
N GLY A 278 -15.89 -60.28 -7.09
CA GLY A 278 -16.22 -60.81 -8.41
C GLY A 278 -15.17 -61.83 -8.82
N GLU A 279 -15.50 -63.12 -8.77
CA GLU A 279 -14.71 -64.18 -9.40
C GLU A 279 -14.46 -63.82 -10.86
N ARG A 280 -13.25 -63.30 -11.14
CA ARG A 280 -12.71 -63.34 -12.50
C ARG A 280 -12.06 -64.71 -12.66
N SER A 281 -12.70 -65.57 -13.45
CA SER A 281 -12.03 -66.73 -14.03
C SER A 281 -10.80 -66.22 -14.79
N LEU A 282 -9.62 -66.63 -14.32
CA LEU A 282 -8.39 -66.42 -15.07
C LEU A 282 -8.34 -67.48 -16.18
N ASP A 283 -8.93 -67.17 -17.33
CA ASP A 283 -8.63 -67.87 -18.56
C ASP A 283 -7.12 -67.78 -18.83
N LYS A 284 -6.50 -68.96 -19.02
CA LYS A 284 -5.08 -69.10 -19.38
C LYS A 284 -4.85 -68.52 -20.77
N LEU A 285 -4.54 -67.22 -20.83
CA LEU A 285 -3.90 -66.65 -22.01
C LEU A 285 -2.42 -67.07 -22.04
N LYS A 286 -2.11 -68.10 -22.83
CA LYS A 286 -0.77 -68.28 -23.39
C LYS A 286 -0.47 -67.07 -24.29
N LYS A 287 0.49 -66.25 -23.89
CA LYS A 287 1.21 -65.36 -24.81
C LYS A 287 2.69 -65.62 -24.65
N ALA A 288 3.34 -65.93 -25.79
CA ALA A 288 4.77 -66.05 -25.89
C ALA A 288 5.43 -64.79 -25.32
N SER A 289 6.34 -64.95 -24.37
CA SER A 289 7.22 -63.88 -23.94
C SER A 289 8.23 -63.65 -25.07
N PRO A 290 8.18 -62.53 -25.82
CA PRO A 290 9.33 -62.17 -26.64
C PRO A 290 10.53 -62.04 -25.69
N LYS A 291 11.67 -62.64 -26.04
CA LYS A 291 12.95 -62.26 -25.44
C LYS A 291 13.22 -60.82 -25.88
N VAL A 292 12.70 -59.88 -25.11
CA VAL A 292 12.98 -58.45 -25.32
C VAL A 292 14.44 -58.23 -24.93
N ASN A 293 15.27 -57.89 -25.90
CA ASN A 293 16.59 -57.33 -25.62
C ASN A 293 16.38 -55.93 -25.03
N ILE A 294 16.37 -55.84 -23.70
CA ILE A 294 16.25 -54.56 -22.99
C ILE A 294 17.63 -53.92 -22.99
N SER A 295 17.86 -52.98 -23.92
CA SER A 295 19.03 -52.11 -23.88
C SER A 295 18.72 -50.87 -23.04
N PHE A 296 19.46 -50.69 -21.94
CA PHE A 296 19.42 -49.49 -21.11
C PHE A 296 20.38 -48.38 -21.60
N ALA A 297 20.99 -48.57 -22.78
CA ALA A 297 21.94 -47.63 -23.37
C ALA A 297 21.26 -46.60 -24.30
N GLY A 298 21.95 -45.47 -24.57
CA GLY A 298 21.48 -44.45 -25.50
C GLY A 298 20.32 -43.59 -24.98
N SER A 299 19.21 -43.53 -25.73
CA SER A 299 18.07 -42.64 -25.45
C SER A 299 17.14 -43.12 -24.31
N TYR A 300 17.41 -44.28 -23.70
CA TYR A 300 16.57 -44.88 -22.65
C TYR A 300 16.29 -43.92 -21.50
N ASN A 301 17.33 -43.30 -20.91
CA ASN A 301 17.16 -42.41 -19.75
C ASN A 301 16.40 -41.12 -20.11
N ARG A 302 16.67 -40.53 -21.28
CA ARG A 302 15.96 -39.34 -21.77
C ARG A 302 14.48 -39.63 -22.06
N THR A 303 14.20 -40.76 -22.71
CA THR A 303 12.83 -41.20 -23.00
C THR A 303 12.07 -41.53 -21.72
N THR A 304 12.72 -42.19 -20.77
CA THR A 304 12.12 -42.52 -19.47
C THR A 304 11.85 -41.27 -18.65
N LEU A 305 12.80 -40.32 -18.59
CA LEU A 305 12.60 -39.01 -17.96
C LEU A 305 11.37 -38.31 -18.53
N TRP A 306 11.24 -38.21 -19.85
CA TRP A 306 10.10 -37.55 -20.48
C TRP A 306 8.77 -38.27 -20.19
N LYS A 307 8.76 -39.61 -20.27
CA LYS A 307 7.56 -40.41 -19.95
C LYS A 307 7.14 -40.26 -18.49
N LEU A 308 8.09 -40.28 -17.56
CA LEU A 308 7.82 -40.06 -16.14
C LEU A 308 7.37 -38.61 -15.88
N THR A 309 7.99 -37.63 -16.53
CA THR A 309 7.59 -36.21 -16.42
C THR A 309 6.14 -36.04 -16.89
N ARG A 310 5.81 -36.60 -18.06
CA ARG A 310 4.44 -36.61 -18.59
C ARG A 310 3.47 -37.33 -17.66
N MET A 311 3.90 -38.42 -17.02
CA MET A 311 3.10 -39.13 -16.02
C MET A 311 2.87 -38.25 -14.78
N GLU A 312 3.89 -37.56 -14.27
CA GLU A 312 3.76 -36.66 -13.12
C GLU A 312 2.85 -35.47 -13.44
N ILE A 313 3.03 -34.82 -14.58
CA ILE A 313 2.13 -33.77 -15.08
C ILE A 313 0.70 -34.32 -15.21
N SER A 314 0.53 -35.50 -15.80
CA SER A 314 -0.79 -36.12 -15.92
C SER A 314 -1.41 -36.44 -14.56
N ASN A 315 -0.62 -36.80 -13.55
CA ASN A 315 -1.12 -37.05 -12.21
C ASN A 315 -1.55 -35.76 -11.51
N ILE A 316 -0.85 -34.65 -11.75
CA ILE A 316 -1.25 -33.32 -11.26
C ILE A 316 -2.55 -32.89 -11.95
N ILE A 317 -2.62 -32.94 -13.29
CA ILE A 317 -3.77 -32.49 -14.07
C ILE A 317 -5.02 -33.36 -13.85
N ARG A 318 -4.86 -34.67 -13.65
CA ARG A 318 -5.99 -35.58 -13.37
C ARG A 318 -6.47 -35.49 -11.92
N ASP A 319 -5.78 -34.75 -11.07
CA ASP A 319 -6.22 -34.52 -9.71
C ASP A 319 -7.35 -33.50 -9.68
N ASN A 320 -8.57 -33.93 -9.32
CA ASN A 320 -9.72 -33.02 -9.26
C ASN A 320 -9.45 -31.80 -8.36
N TYR A 321 -8.62 -31.96 -7.33
CA TYR A 321 -8.28 -30.89 -6.40
C TYR A 321 -7.34 -29.85 -6.99
N PHE A 322 -6.54 -30.22 -8.00
CA PHE A 322 -5.72 -29.26 -8.74
C PHE A 322 -6.60 -28.24 -9.43
N TRP A 323 -7.60 -28.73 -10.17
CA TRP A 323 -8.56 -27.85 -10.83
C TRP A 323 -9.40 -27.05 -9.84
N ILE A 324 -9.81 -27.63 -8.70
CA ILE A 324 -10.55 -26.86 -7.68
C ILE A 324 -9.69 -25.70 -7.16
N ILE A 325 -8.45 -25.95 -6.75
CA ILE A 325 -7.57 -24.90 -6.19
C ILE A 325 -7.23 -23.86 -7.27
N LEU A 326 -6.82 -24.32 -8.46
CA LEU A 326 -6.46 -23.46 -9.59
C LEU A 326 -7.64 -22.58 -10.02
N LEU A 327 -8.81 -23.15 -10.27
CA LEU A 327 -9.99 -22.40 -10.70
C LEU A 327 -10.48 -21.44 -9.62
N SER A 328 -10.37 -21.80 -8.34
CA SER A 328 -10.73 -20.88 -7.25
C SER A 328 -9.80 -19.66 -7.23
N GLY A 329 -8.49 -19.90 -7.33
CA GLY A 329 -7.50 -18.82 -7.42
C GLY A 329 -7.71 -17.98 -8.68
N MET A 330 -7.93 -18.60 -9.84
CA MET A 330 -8.22 -17.90 -11.09
C MET A 330 -9.52 -17.10 -11.03
N THR A 331 -10.56 -17.62 -10.37
CA THR A 331 -11.83 -16.90 -10.19
C THR A 331 -11.64 -15.68 -9.29
N PHE A 332 -10.91 -15.84 -8.19
CA PHE A 332 -10.54 -14.74 -7.30
C PHE A 332 -9.73 -13.67 -8.05
N LEU A 333 -8.68 -14.08 -8.76
CA LEU A 333 -7.87 -13.17 -9.56
C LEU A 333 -8.68 -12.49 -10.67
N ALA A 334 -9.52 -13.23 -11.40
CA ALA A 334 -10.38 -12.67 -12.43
C ALA A 334 -11.33 -11.62 -11.84
N PHE A 335 -11.83 -11.84 -10.64
CA PHE A 335 -12.66 -10.88 -9.92
C PHE A 335 -11.85 -9.64 -9.49
N VAL A 336 -10.63 -9.81 -8.96
CA VAL A 336 -9.75 -8.69 -8.60
C VAL A 336 -9.40 -7.85 -9.85
N LEU A 337 -8.98 -8.49 -10.94
CA LEU A 337 -8.71 -7.82 -12.23
C LEU A 337 -9.98 -7.17 -12.83
N TRP A 338 -11.15 -7.79 -12.61
CA TRP A 338 -12.44 -7.22 -13.02
C TRP A 338 -12.78 -5.96 -12.24
N MET A 339 -12.51 -5.91 -10.95
CA MET A 339 -12.66 -4.67 -10.19
C MET A 339 -11.66 -3.62 -10.67
N GLY A 340 -10.40 -4.03 -10.83
CA GLY A 340 -9.29 -3.13 -11.10
C GLY A 340 -8.99 -2.22 -9.91
N ASP A 341 -7.93 -1.44 -10.04
CA ASP A 341 -7.65 -0.31 -9.16
C ASP A 341 -8.53 0.90 -9.55
N GLY A 342 -8.60 1.86 -8.64
CA GLY A 342 -9.38 3.06 -8.88
C GLY A 342 -9.35 4.06 -7.74
N ASN A 343 -9.44 5.34 -8.09
CA ASN A 343 -9.47 6.43 -7.13
C ASN A 343 -10.87 7.08 -7.06
N ASN A 344 -11.28 7.51 -5.86
CA ASN A 344 -12.59 8.13 -5.60
C ASN A 344 -13.79 7.37 -6.21
N GLY A 345 -13.72 6.03 -6.18
CA GLY A 345 -14.78 5.15 -6.72
C GLY A 345 -14.83 5.04 -8.26
N ILE A 346 -13.82 5.55 -8.97
CA ILE A 346 -13.68 5.44 -10.42
C ILE A 346 -12.62 4.42 -10.74
N ALA A 347 -13.00 3.39 -11.50
CA ALA A 347 -12.08 2.37 -11.94
C ALA A 347 -11.12 2.92 -13.00
N ASP A 348 -9.92 2.37 -13.03
CA ASP A 348 -8.95 2.68 -14.08
C ASP A 348 -9.22 1.88 -15.36
N PHE A 349 -8.65 2.33 -16.48
CA PHE A 349 -8.59 1.52 -17.69
C PHE A 349 -7.84 0.21 -17.40
N PRO A 350 -8.32 -0.94 -17.92
CA PRO A 350 -7.67 -2.23 -17.70
C PRO A 350 -6.42 -2.35 -18.58
N ARG A 351 -5.47 -1.43 -18.45
CA ARG A 351 -4.21 -1.43 -19.20
C ARG A 351 -3.38 -2.66 -18.84
N THR A 352 -2.56 -3.13 -19.78
CA THR A 352 -1.76 -4.34 -19.58
C THR A 352 -0.84 -4.20 -18.36
N VAL A 353 -0.22 -3.04 -18.15
CA VAL A 353 0.65 -2.76 -17.00
C VAL A 353 -0.09 -2.87 -15.67
N MET A 354 -1.28 -2.29 -15.57
CA MET A 354 -2.11 -2.34 -14.34
C MET A 354 -2.51 -3.77 -14.00
N LEU A 355 -2.97 -4.55 -14.98
CA LEU A 355 -3.36 -5.95 -14.74
C LEU A 355 -2.19 -6.82 -14.25
N LEU A 356 -0.97 -6.54 -14.72
CA LEU A 356 0.26 -7.24 -14.31
C LEU A 356 0.73 -6.81 -12.92
N ASP A 357 0.59 -5.52 -12.58
CA ASP A 357 0.89 -5.01 -11.25
C ASP A 357 -0.08 -5.56 -10.20
N THR A 358 -1.39 -5.50 -10.47
CA THR A 358 -2.41 -6.11 -9.61
C THR A 358 -2.14 -7.60 -9.38
N TYR A 359 -1.69 -8.34 -10.39
CA TYR A 359 -1.30 -9.75 -10.26
C TYR A 359 -0.09 -9.94 -9.33
N ASN A 360 0.94 -9.11 -9.49
CA ASN A 360 2.18 -9.19 -8.71
C ASN A 360 1.93 -8.90 -7.23
N GLY A 361 1.14 -7.87 -6.93
CA GLY A 361 0.78 -7.50 -5.55
C GLY A 361 -0.13 -8.50 -4.84
N ASN A 362 -1.11 -9.07 -5.56
CA ASN A 362 -2.18 -9.85 -4.91
C ASN A 362 -2.05 -11.37 -5.06
N PHE A 363 -1.45 -11.88 -6.15
CA PHE A 363 -1.59 -13.30 -6.51
C PHE A 363 -0.35 -14.17 -6.23
N LEU A 364 0.85 -13.57 -6.14
CA LEU A 364 2.08 -14.34 -5.94
C LEU A 364 2.12 -15.15 -4.64
N PHE A 365 1.52 -14.61 -3.57
CA PHE A 365 1.35 -15.34 -2.30
C PHE A 365 0.56 -16.65 -2.51
N PHE A 366 -0.52 -16.62 -3.30
CA PHE A 366 -1.32 -17.82 -3.57
C PHE A 366 -0.56 -18.87 -4.40
N ILE A 367 0.23 -18.41 -5.37
CA ILE A 367 1.06 -19.30 -6.19
C ILE A 367 2.09 -20.03 -5.34
N PHE A 368 2.69 -19.35 -4.37
CA PHE A 368 3.62 -19.99 -3.44
C PHE A 368 2.97 -21.19 -2.72
N PHE A 369 1.73 -21.06 -2.23
CA PHE A 369 1.02 -22.20 -1.61
C PHE A 369 0.71 -23.32 -2.59
N ILE A 370 0.35 -23.01 -3.84
CA ILE A 370 0.13 -24.02 -4.88
C ILE A 370 1.43 -24.80 -5.14
N ILE A 371 2.54 -24.09 -5.33
CA ILE A 371 3.86 -24.68 -5.55
C ILE A 371 4.28 -25.54 -4.36
N LEU A 372 4.16 -25.01 -3.13
CA LEU A 372 4.50 -25.72 -1.90
C LEU A 372 3.68 -27.02 -1.78
N PHE A 373 2.37 -26.93 -1.97
CA PHE A 373 1.46 -28.08 -1.86
C PHE A 373 1.74 -29.15 -2.91
N TYR A 374 1.80 -28.77 -4.20
CA TYR A 374 2.03 -29.73 -5.28
C TYR A 374 3.44 -30.29 -5.28
N THR A 375 4.42 -29.56 -4.76
CA THR A 375 5.76 -30.10 -4.50
C THR A 375 5.69 -31.24 -3.49
N GLY A 376 4.98 -31.03 -2.37
CA GLY A 376 4.76 -32.07 -1.36
C GLY A 376 3.96 -33.27 -1.86
N GLU A 377 2.88 -33.06 -2.61
CA GLU A 377 2.12 -34.17 -3.21
C GLU A 377 2.96 -34.96 -4.21
N THR A 378 3.70 -34.29 -5.09
CA THR A 378 4.49 -34.96 -6.13
C THR A 378 5.66 -35.75 -5.55
N LEU A 379 6.42 -35.17 -4.60
CA LEU A 379 7.59 -35.84 -4.03
C LEU A 379 7.22 -37.03 -3.14
N HIS A 380 6.16 -36.92 -2.33
CA HIS A 380 5.78 -37.96 -1.36
C HIS A 380 4.76 -38.98 -1.90
N ARG A 381 4.22 -38.80 -3.12
CA ARG A 381 3.18 -39.66 -3.71
C ARG A 381 3.51 -41.14 -3.63
N ASP A 382 4.69 -41.54 -4.08
CA ASP A 382 5.10 -42.94 -4.18
C ASP A 382 5.09 -43.65 -2.82
N ARG A 383 5.41 -42.91 -1.74
CA ARG A 383 5.40 -43.46 -0.38
C ARG A 383 3.98 -43.59 0.14
N VAL A 384 3.13 -42.59 -0.11
CA VAL A 384 1.71 -42.61 0.29
C VAL A 384 0.97 -43.75 -0.42
N THR A 385 1.28 -44.02 -1.70
CA THR A 385 0.69 -45.13 -2.48
C THR A 385 1.36 -46.48 -2.25
N ARG A 386 2.40 -46.54 -1.41
CA ARG A 386 3.28 -47.71 -1.18
C ARG A 386 3.98 -48.24 -2.45
N PHE A 387 3.98 -47.46 -3.53
CA PHE A 387 4.67 -47.79 -4.77
C PHE A 387 6.19 -47.54 -4.68
N ALA A 388 6.64 -46.78 -3.67
CA ALA A 388 8.04 -46.43 -3.47
C ALA A 388 8.98 -47.64 -3.52
N PHE A 389 8.65 -48.77 -2.90
CA PHE A 389 9.50 -49.96 -2.92
C PHE A 389 9.66 -50.56 -4.32
N ILE A 390 8.60 -50.51 -5.14
CA ILE A 390 8.63 -50.97 -6.52
C ILE A 390 9.45 -49.99 -7.35
N ASN A 391 9.16 -48.69 -7.25
CA ASN A 391 9.90 -47.64 -7.95
C ASN A 391 11.40 -47.68 -7.63
N ASP A 392 11.72 -47.91 -6.36
CA ASP A 392 13.09 -48.01 -5.85
C ASP A 392 13.82 -49.26 -6.34
N SER A 393 13.13 -50.25 -6.90
CA SER A 393 13.76 -51.43 -7.54
C SER A 393 13.97 -51.29 -9.06
N LEU A 394 13.44 -50.23 -9.69
CA LEU A 394 13.49 -50.06 -11.15
C LEU A 394 14.88 -49.65 -11.67
N PRO A 395 15.26 -50.01 -12.92
CA PRO A 395 16.55 -49.63 -13.51
C PRO A 395 16.87 -48.12 -13.62
N PRO A 396 15.91 -47.17 -13.76
CA PRO A 396 16.24 -45.75 -13.94
C PRO A 396 17.04 -45.16 -12.76
N PRO A 397 18.06 -44.31 -13.03
CA PRO A 397 18.85 -43.66 -11.99
C PRO A 397 18.08 -42.54 -11.28
N ASN A 398 18.58 -42.11 -10.12
CA ASN A 398 17.93 -41.08 -9.28
C ASN A 398 17.67 -39.77 -10.01
N TRP A 399 18.58 -39.32 -10.88
CA TRP A 399 18.40 -38.09 -11.65
C TRP A 399 17.23 -38.18 -12.63
N VAL A 400 16.89 -39.38 -13.13
CA VAL A 400 15.70 -39.60 -13.96
C VAL A 400 14.43 -39.59 -13.11
N LEU A 401 14.42 -40.33 -11.99
CA LEU A 401 13.25 -40.43 -11.11
C LEU A 401 12.90 -39.07 -10.49
N ASN A 402 13.88 -38.37 -9.92
CA ASN A 402 13.67 -37.06 -9.32
C ASN A 402 13.61 -35.92 -10.31
N GLY A 403 14.44 -35.97 -11.35
CA GLY A 403 14.42 -34.97 -12.41
C GLY A 403 13.04 -34.92 -13.05
N SER A 404 12.36 -36.06 -13.21
CA SER A 404 11.01 -36.08 -13.75
C SER A 404 10.00 -35.32 -12.88
N LYS A 405 10.08 -35.47 -11.55
CA LYS A 405 9.24 -34.75 -10.58
C LYS A 405 9.57 -33.25 -10.56
N PHE A 406 10.86 -32.90 -10.55
CA PHE A 406 11.30 -31.51 -10.56
C PHE A 406 10.89 -30.80 -11.86
N VAL A 407 11.15 -31.40 -13.02
CA VAL A 407 10.73 -30.86 -14.33
C VAL A 407 9.21 -30.73 -14.40
N ALA A 408 8.44 -31.68 -13.86
CA ALA A 408 6.99 -31.55 -13.80
C ALA A 408 6.54 -30.32 -12.97
N LEU A 409 7.23 -30.01 -11.87
CA LEU A 409 6.96 -28.82 -11.04
C LEU A 409 7.42 -27.53 -11.72
N LEU A 410 8.52 -27.54 -12.48
CA LEU A 410 8.94 -26.39 -13.29
C LEU A 410 7.94 -26.12 -14.42
N VAL A 411 7.43 -27.16 -15.07
CA VAL A 411 6.35 -27.04 -16.07
C VAL A 411 5.08 -26.49 -15.44
N LEU A 412 4.74 -26.92 -14.22
CA LEU A 412 3.65 -26.33 -13.45
C LEU A 412 3.87 -24.82 -13.23
N ALA A 413 5.04 -24.41 -12.75
CA ALA A 413 5.38 -23.00 -12.55
C ALA A 413 5.29 -22.19 -13.85
N PHE A 414 5.74 -22.74 -14.98
CA PHE A 414 5.58 -22.12 -16.29
C PHE A 414 4.12 -21.84 -16.64
N PHE A 415 3.22 -22.80 -16.45
CA PHE A 415 1.79 -22.58 -16.69
C PHE A 415 1.16 -21.60 -15.71
N LEU A 416 1.58 -21.61 -14.44
CA LEU A 416 1.12 -20.63 -13.46
C LEU A 416 1.57 -19.21 -13.84
N ALA A 417 2.77 -19.04 -14.40
CA ALA A 417 3.25 -17.74 -14.89
C ALA A 417 2.42 -17.18 -16.07
N LEU A 418 1.69 -18.03 -16.82
CA LEU A 418 0.84 -17.60 -17.93
C LEU A 418 -0.57 -17.15 -17.49
N ILE A 419 -0.97 -17.38 -16.24
CA ILE A 419 -2.28 -16.98 -15.71
C ILE A 419 -2.64 -15.50 -15.97
N PRO A 420 -1.77 -14.49 -15.75
CA PRO A 420 -2.15 -13.10 -15.95
C PRO A 420 -2.45 -12.78 -17.43
N LEU A 421 -1.80 -13.45 -18.38
CA LEU A 421 -2.16 -13.35 -19.80
C LEU A 421 -3.51 -14.03 -20.08
N ILE A 422 -3.71 -15.24 -19.53
CA ILE A 422 -4.93 -16.04 -19.74
C ILE A 422 -6.17 -15.35 -19.18
N LEU A 423 -6.06 -14.61 -18.06
CA LEU A 423 -7.17 -13.90 -17.44
C LEU A 423 -7.25 -12.43 -17.85
N GLY A 424 -6.10 -11.75 -17.94
CA GLY A 424 -6.04 -10.33 -18.26
C GLY A 424 -6.58 -10.03 -19.65
N LEU A 425 -6.17 -10.78 -20.68
CA LEU A 425 -6.59 -10.55 -22.06
C LEU A 425 -8.13 -10.70 -22.24
N PRO A 426 -8.79 -11.77 -21.75
CA PRO A 426 -10.24 -11.84 -21.78
C PRO A 426 -10.93 -10.71 -21.01
N ILE A 427 -10.40 -10.30 -19.85
CA ILE A 427 -10.98 -9.20 -19.06
C ILE A 427 -10.90 -7.88 -19.83
N GLN A 428 -9.77 -7.60 -20.48
CA GLN A 428 -9.62 -6.43 -21.36
C GLN A 428 -10.67 -6.45 -22.48
N ILE A 429 -10.84 -7.58 -23.16
CA ILE A 429 -11.84 -7.77 -24.23
C ILE A 429 -13.26 -7.54 -23.69
N ILE A 430 -13.62 -8.14 -22.55
CA ILE A 430 -14.97 -8.02 -21.97
C ILE A 430 -15.26 -6.59 -21.51
N LYS A 431 -14.24 -5.88 -21.00
CA LYS A 431 -14.33 -4.46 -20.64
C LYS A 431 -14.28 -3.51 -21.85
N GLY A 432 -14.16 -4.02 -23.08
CA GLY A 432 -14.11 -3.23 -24.31
C GLY A 432 -12.78 -2.50 -24.55
N PHE A 433 -11.70 -2.93 -23.87
CA PHE A 433 -10.36 -2.36 -24.02
C PHE A 433 -9.51 -3.26 -24.93
N TYR A 434 -9.16 -2.77 -26.12
CA TYR A 434 -8.48 -3.56 -27.17
C TYR A 434 -7.01 -3.16 -27.41
N HIS A 435 -6.44 -2.27 -26.59
CA HIS A 435 -5.03 -1.89 -26.66
C HIS A 435 -4.15 -2.93 -25.96
N PHE A 436 -3.86 -4.04 -26.65
CA PHE A 436 -3.06 -5.14 -26.12
C PHE A 436 -1.57 -4.93 -26.34
N HIS A 437 -0.80 -4.79 -25.25
CA HIS A 437 0.66 -4.73 -25.32
C HIS A 437 1.26 -6.14 -25.07
N PHE A 438 1.23 -7.01 -26.08
CA PHE A 438 1.75 -8.39 -25.96
C PHE A 438 3.23 -8.45 -25.58
N LEU A 439 4.05 -7.51 -26.04
CA LEU A 439 5.46 -7.43 -25.66
C LEU A 439 5.61 -7.24 -24.14
N VAL A 440 4.76 -6.40 -23.54
CA VAL A 440 4.73 -6.18 -22.08
C VAL A 440 4.34 -7.47 -21.37
N TYR A 441 3.27 -8.15 -21.81
CA TYR A 441 2.90 -9.45 -21.25
C TYR A 441 4.06 -10.46 -21.27
N PHE A 442 4.70 -10.67 -22.42
CA PHE A 442 5.76 -11.66 -22.53
C PHE A 442 7.01 -11.27 -21.76
N THR A 443 7.40 -10.00 -21.81
CA THR A 443 8.57 -9.51 -21.05
C THR A 443 8.33 -9.70 -19.56
N TYR A 444 7.18 -9.26 -19.05
CA TYR A 444 6.86 -9.39 -17.63
C TYR A 444 6.79 -10.85 -17.18
N ILE A 445 6.08 -11.70 -17.94
CA ILE A 445 5.90 -13.11 -17.60
C ILE A 445 7.24 -13.85 -17.61
N PHE A 446 8.03 -13.73 -18.67
CA PHE A 446 9.23 -14.57 -18.84
C PHE A 446 10.47 -14.03 -18.13
N THR A 447 10.56 -12.72 -17.90
CA THR A 447 11.76 -12.11 -17.29
C THR A 447 11.60 -11.74 -15.82
N LEU A 448 10.36 -11.60 -15.33
CA LEU A 448 10.08 -11.18 -13.95
C LEU A 448 9.34 -12.28 -13.16
N ILE A 449 8.16 -12.70 -13.63
CA ILE A 449 7.35 -13.70 -12.91
C ILE A 449 8.02 -15.07 -12.94
N LEU A 450 8.37 -15.57 -14.13
CA LEU A 450 8.83 -16.94 -14.30
C LEU A 450 10.09 -17.25 -13.46
N PRO A 451 11.19 -16.45 -13.50
CA PRO A 451 12.35 -16.68 -12.65
C PRO A 451 11.99 -16.82 -11.16
N ARG A 452 11.15 -15.91 -10.66
CA ARG A 452 10.66 -15.91 -9.28
C ARG A 452 9.90 -17.20 -8.95
N LEU A 453 9.06 -17.70 -9.86
CA LEU A 453 8.35 -18.97 -9.64
C LEU A 453 9.27 -20.19 -9.70
N LEU A 454 10.31 -20.18 -10.56
CA LEU A 454 11.30 -21.25 -10.62
C LEU A 454 12.11 -21.32 -9.31
N ASP A 455 12.48 -20.18 -8.74
CA ASP A 455 13.11 -20.10 -7.43
C ASP A 455 12.19 -20.66 -6.33
N MET A 456 10.90 -20.29 -6.33
CA MET A 456 9.92 -20.87 -5.41
C MET A 456 9.84 -22.40 -5.52
N VAL A 457 9.84 -22.94 -6.74
CA VAL A 457 9.86 -24.40 -6.96
C VAL A 457 11.14 -25.00 -6.37
N ALA A 458 12.31 -24.43 -6.66
CA ALA A 458 13.58 -24.93 -6.13
C ALA A 458 13.60 -24.91 -4.60
N PHE A 459 13.18 -23.82 -3.98
CA PHE A 459 13.05 -23.66 -2.53
C PHE A 459 12.15 -24.73 -1.91
N CYS A 460 10.90 -24.86 -2.38
CA CYS A 460 9.97 -25.86 -1.88
C CYS A 460 10.52 -27.29 -2.09
N TYR A 461 11.11 -27.54 -3.26
CA TYR A 461 11.64 -28.85 -3.63
C TYR A 461 12.76 -29.30 -2.68
N VAL A 462 13.71 -28.42 -2.38
CA VAL A 462 14.84 -28.70 -1.50
C VAL A 462 14.35 -29.01 -0.08
N ILE A 463 13.40 -28.23 0.43
CA ILE A 463 12.82 -28.46 1.77
C ILE A 463 12.10 -29.83 1.82
N HIS A 464 11.33 -30.17 0.78
CA HIS A 464 10.64 -31.47 0.73
C HIS A 464 11.56 -32.67 0.53
N VAL A 465 12.68 -32.51 -0.19
CA VAL A 465 13.66 -33.60 -0.34
C VAL A 465 14.47 -33.81 0.94
N THR A 466 14.84 -32.73 1.62
CA THR A 466 15.60 -32.80 2.88
C THR A 466 14.76 -33.38 4.00
N LEU A 467 13.52 -32.92 4.17
CA LEU A 467 12.61 -33.37 5.21
C LEU A 467 11.80 -34.59 4.79
N ASN A 468 12.04 -35.73 5.44
CA ASN A 468 11.32 -36.98 5.18
C ASN A 468 9.89 -37.01 5.79
N ASN A 469 9.23 -35.85 5.84
CA ASN A 469 7.87 -35.71 6.34
C ASN A 469 7.18 -34.60 5.56
N LYS A 470 6.14 -34.97 4.80
CA LYS A 470 5.36 -34.02 3.99
C LYS A 470 4.89 -32.82 4.81
N PHE A 471 4.25 -33.04 5.95
CA PHE A 471 3.71 -31.95 6.79
C PHE A 471 4.81 -31.13 7.47
N GLY A 472 5.89 -31.77 7.89
CA GLY A 472 7.06 -31.08 8.42
C GLY A 472 7.70 -30.14 7.40
N ALA A 473 7.79 -30.57 6.14
CA ALA A 473 8.30 -29.75 5.05
C ALA A 473 7.43 -28.52 4.76
N HIS A 474 6.10 -28.67 4.74
CA HIS A 474 5.19 -27.52 4.61
C HIS A 474 5.40 -26.52 5.75
N ALA A 475 5.45 -27.00 7.00
CA ALA A 475 5.61 -26.14 8.17
C ALA A 475 6.93 -25.37 8.15
N VAL A 476 8.04 -26.02 7.78
CA VAL A 476 9.37 -25.37 7.70
C VAL A 476 9.42 -24.35 6.55
N ALA A 477 8.86 -24.66 5.38
CA ALA A 477 8.81 -23.71 4.27
C ALA A 477 8.01 -22.46 4.61
N ILE A 478 6.84 -22.61 5.23
CA ILE A 478 6.02 -21.48 5.69
C ILE A 478 6.75 -20.68 6.77
N PHE A 479 7.41 -21.35 7.72
CA PHE A 479 8.15 -20.70 8.79
C PHE A 479 9.30 -19.83 8.27
N LEU A 480 10.12 -20.36 7.34
CA LEU A 480 11.21 -19.60 6.74
C LEU A 480 10.70 -18.41 5.91
N TRP A 481 9.59 -18.61 5.18
CA TRP A 481 8.96 -17.54 4.41
C TRP A 481 8.47 -16.40 5.33
N ILE A 482 7.85 -16.73 6.47
CA ILE A 482 7.42 -15.74 7.48
C ILE A 482 8.60 -14.97 8.06
N ILE A 483 9.74 -15.64 8.34
CA ILE A 483 10.93 -14.96 8.86
C ILE A 483 11.44 -13.94 7.85
N PHE A 484 11.60 -14.33 6.58
CA PHE A 484 12.06 -13.40 5.55
C PHE A 484 11.09 -12.24 5.35
N PHE A 485 9.79 -12.48 5.44
CA PHE A 485 8.78 -11.43 5.41
C PHE A 485 9.02 -10.39 6.52
N PHE A 486 9.17 -10.79 7.78
CA PHE A 486 9.40 -9.83 8.88
C PHE A 486 10.74 -9.12 8.80
N LEU A 487 11.80 -9.79 8.34
CA LEU A 487 13.12 -9.17 8.19
C LEU A 487 13.08 -8.01 7.17
N GLU A 488 12.37 -8.21 6.05
CA GLU A 488 12.17 -7.20 5.02
C GLU A 488 11.20 -6.09 5.48
N ASP A 489 10.01 -6.47 5.96
CA ASP A 489 8.92 -5.54 6.30
C ASP A 489 9.30 -4.57 7.42
N THR A 490 10.06 -5.04 8.42
CA THR A 490 10.57 -4.17 9.50
C THR A 490 11.78 -3.33 9.09
N GLY A 491 12.39 -3.61 7.94
CA GLY A 491 13.67 -3.04 7.52
C GLY A 491 14.85 -3.46 8.40
N THR A 492 14.68 -4.45 9.29
CA THR A 492 15.77 -4.96 10.16
C THR A 492 16.90 -5.54 9.30
N PHE A 493 16.53 -6.23 8.23
CA PHE A 493 17.48 -6.80 7.29
C PHE A 493 16.87 -6.95 5.89
N ASN A 494 17.29 -6.08 4.97
CA ASN A 494 16.79 -6.02 3.59
C ASN A 494 17.91 -6.07 2.54
N TYR A 495 19.03 -6.72 2.85
CA TYR A 495 20.15 -6.84 1.91
C TYR A 495 19.87 -7.94 0.88
N ASN A 496 19.53 -7.55 -0.36
CA ASN A 496 18.99 -8.43 -1.38
C ASN A 496 19.95 -9.53 -1.86
N LEU A 497 21.25 -9.41 -1.60
CA LEU A 497 22.21 -10.50 -1.86
C LEU A 497 22.08 -11.67 -0.87
N LEU A 498 21.46 -11.45 0.29
CA LEU A 498 21.29 -12.47 1.33
C LEU A 498 19.82 -12.84 1.57
N MET A 499 18.88 -12.10 0.99
CA MET A 499 17.43 -12.37 1.03
C MET A 499 17.02 -13.24 -0.16
N TYR A 500 16.86 -14.55 0.06
CA TYR A 500 16.61 -15.53 -1.03
C TYR A 500 15.41 -15.16 -1.90
N SER A 501 15.63 -15.07 -3.22
CA SER A 501 14.63 -14.73 -4.23
C SER A 501 14.05 -13.30 -4.12
N TYR A 502 14.66 -12.42 -3.31
CA TYR A 502 14.37 -10.99 -3.32
C TYR A 502 15.21 -10.27 -4.38
N THR A 503 14.61 -9.24 -4.97
CA THR A 503 15.22 -8.33 -5.94
C THR A 503 14.98 -6.89 -5.49
N PRO A 504 15.72 -5.91 -6.02
CA PRO A 504 15.34 -4.50 -5.93
C PRO A 504 13.89 -4.31 -6.39
N TRP A 505 13.19 -3.36 -5.76
CA TRP A 505 11.82 -3.02 -6.14
C TRP A 505 11.79 -2.42 -7.56
N TYR A 506 10.74 -2.70 -8.32
CA TYR A 506 10.52 -2.17 -9.65
C TYR A 506 9.03 -1.92 -9.89
N GLY A 507 8.72 -0.97 -10.76
CA GLY A 507 7.41 -0.79 -11.35
C GLY A 507 7.47 -1.02 -12.86
N PHE A 508 6.31 -1.15 -13.50
CA PHE A 508 6.23 -1.24 -14.95
C PHE A 508 5.36 -0.09 -15.48
N SER A 509 5.98 0.83 -16.22
CA SER A 509 5.34 2.04 -16.74
C SER A 509 4.94 1.89 -18.21
N ASP A 510 3.83 2.49 -18.62
CA ASP A 510 3.47 2.59 -20.06
C ASP A 510 4.45 3.53 -20.81
N MET A 511 5.08 4.49 -20.10
CA MET A 511 6.08 5.41 -20.65
C MET A 511 7.50 4.80 -20.71
N ASP A 512 8.01 4.23 -19.60
CA ASP A 512 9.41 3.79 -19.45
C ASP A 512 9.58 2.25 -19.53
N GLY A 513 8.48 1.49 -19.46
CA GLY A 513 8.52 0.04 -19.25
C GLY A 513 9.07 -0.30 -17.86
N ILE A 514 9.93 -1.33 -17.79
CA ILE A 514 10.79 -1.58 -16.60
C ILE A 514 11.97 -0.59 -16.54
N GLY A 515 12.30 0.03 -17.68
CA GLY A 515 13.30 1.07 -17.82
C GLY A 515 14.63 0.81 -17.12
N HIS A 516 15.05 1.79 -16.32
CA HIS A 516 16.30 1.79 -15.57
C HIS A 516 16.43 0.59 -14.61
N MET A 517 15.33 0.04 -14.08
CA MET A 517 15.38 -1.09 -13.14
C MET A 517 15.69 -2.44 -13.79
N ALA A 518 15.59 -2.57 -15.11
CA ALA A 518 15.71 -3.85 -15.81
C ALA A 518 17.03 -4.57 -15.50
N LYS A 519 18.14 -3.83 -15.58
CA LYS A 519 19.50 -4.35 -15.38
C LYS A 519 19.68 -4.91 -13.96
N ALA A 520 19.20 -4.18 -12.96
CA ALA A 520 19.29 -4.58 -11.56
C ALA A 520 18.48 -5.87 -11.32
N VAL A 521 17.20 -5.85 -11.70
CA VAL A 521 16.26 -6.95 -11.46
C VAL A 521 16.70 -8.23 -12.18
N TYR A 522 17.10 -8.15 -13.44
CA TYR A 522 17.56 -9.32 -14.20
C TYR A 522 18.85 -9.93 -13.62
N SER A 523 19.75 -9.09 -13.12
CA SER A 523 21.00 -9.55 -12.49
C SER A 523 20.73 -10.30 -11.18
N PHE A 524 19.80 -9.80 -10.36
CA PHE A 524 19.37 -10.49 -9.15
C PHE A 524 18.58 -11.78 -9.43
N HIS A 525 17.71 -11.80 -10.44
CA HIS A 525 17.05 -13.03 -10.86
C HIS A 525 18.05 -14.09 -11.31
N LEU A 526 19.03 -13.73 -12.14
CA LEU A 526 20.06 -14.67 -12.58
C LEU A 526 20.93 -15.15 -11.40
N TYR A 527 21.29 -14.25 -10.48
CA TYR A 527 22.00 -14.61 -9.24
C TYR A 527 21.24 -15.67 -8.42
N TRP A 528 19.95 -15.46 -8.19
CA TRP A 528 19.13 -16.39 -7.41
C TRP A 528 18.82 -17.69 -8.15
N LEU A 529 18.62 -17.66 -9.47
CA LEU A 529 18.47 -18.87 -10.28
C LEU A 529 19.74 -19.74 -10.26
N LEU A 530 20.93 -19.13 -10.26
CA LEU A 530 22.20 -19.86 -10.12
C LEU A 530 22.31 -20.51 -8.74
N PHE A 531 21.93 -19.78 -7.68
CA PHE A 531 21.86 -20.34 -6.33
C PHE A 531 20.82 -21.46 -6.21
N ALA A 532 19.65 -21.29 -6.81
CA ALA A 532 18.62 -22.32 -6.92
C ALA A 532 19.15 -23.57 -7.63
N GLY A 533 19.95 -23.40 -8.69
CA GLY A 533 20.67 -24.49 -9.35
C GLY A 533 21.60 -25.25 -8.40
N LEU A 534 22.35 -24.55 -7.55
CA LEU A 534 23.18 -25.17 -6.51
C LEU A 534 22.33 -25.94 -5.49
N LEU A 535 21.21 -25.36 -5.04
CA LEU A 535 20.30 -26.03 -4.12
C LEU A 535 19.70 -27.30 -4.74
N VAL A 536 19.36 -27.29 -6.04
CA VAL A 536 18.87 -28.47 -6.76
C VAL A 536 19.94 -29.56 -6.84
N ILE A 537 21.21 -29.21 -7.06
CA ILE A 537 22.32 -30.19 -7.02
C ILE A 537 22.43 -30.80 -5.62
N VAL A 538 22.41 -29.98 -4.57
CA VAL A 538 22.44 -30.44 -3.17
C VAL A 538 21.26 -31.36 -2.88
N SER A 539 20.06 -30.99 -3.31
CA SER A 539 18.85 -31.81 -3.20
C SER A 539 19.00 -33.16 -3.91
N GLY A 540 19.54 -33.16 -5.13
CA GLY A 540 19.82 -34.38 -5.90
C GLY A 540 20.79 -35.33 -5.21
N LEU A 541 21.86 -34.79 -4.59
CA LEU A 541 22.84 -35.57 -3.82
C LEU A 541 22.21 -36.15 -2.53
N TYR A 542 21.38 -35.36 -1.85
CA TYR A 542 20.75 -35.71 -0.58
C TYR A 542 19.50 -36.61 -0.73
N TYR A 543 18.98 -36.75 -1.94
CA TYR A 543 17.83 -37.62 -2.20
C TYR A 543 18.12 -39.06 -1.80
N TYR A 544 17.12 -39.75 -1.25
CA TYR A 544 17.29 -41.13 -0.84
C TYR A 544 16.30 -42.06 -1.54
N ARG A 545 16.80 -43.25 -1.88
CA ARG A 545 16.11 -44.37 -2.51
C ARG A 545 16.20 -45.55 -1.53
N GLY A 546 15.09 -46.17 -1.12
CA GLY A 546 15.05 -47.27 -0.14
C GLY A 546 14.23 -47.01 1.12
N VAL A 547 14.32 -47.92 2.11
CA VAL A 547 13.37 -48.02 3.24
C VAL A 547 13.81 -47.22 4.47
N THR A 548 15.10 -47.17 4.78
CA THR A 548 15.63 -46.46 5.96
C THR A 548 16.91 -45.73 5.60
N SER A 549 16.92 -44.39 5.75
CA SER A 549 18.16 -43.62 5.79
C SER A 549 18.11 -42.51 6.84
N GLY A 550 19.01 -42.53 7.82
CA GLY A 550 19.22 -41.42 8.75
C GLY A 550 19.95 -40.24 8.07
N ILE A 551 19.97 -39.07 8.71
CA ILE A 551 20.71 -37.88 8.22
C ILE A 551 22.20 -38.22 7.96
N LYS A 552 22.80 -39.03 8.84
CA LYS A 552 24.19 -39.47 8.76
C LYS A 552 24.49 -40.32 7.51
N GLU A 553 23.61 -41.27 7.19
CA GLU A 553 23.75 -42.13 6.01
C GLU A 553 23.57 -41.34 4.72
N ARG A 554 22.63 -40.38 4.71
CA ARG A 554 22.44 -39.47 3.56
C ARG A 554 23.69 -38.63 3.31
N TRP A 555 24.34 -38.14 4.37
CA TRP A 555 25.59 -37.40 4.25
C TRP A 555 26.76 -38.26 3.72
N GLN A 556 26.82 -39.55 4.09
CA GLN A 556 27.80 -40.47 3.53
C GLN A 556 27.59 -40.67 2.02
N LEU A 557 26.33 -40.88 1.61
CA LEU A 557 25.95 -41.03 0.20
C LEU A 557 26.28 -39.79 -0.64
N VAL A 558 26.24 -38.59 -0.07
CA VAL A 558 26.63 -37.36 -0.77
C VAL A 558 28.09 -37.45 -1.24
N LYS A 559 29.01 -37.93 -0.38
CA LYS A 559 30.43 -38.05 -0.74
C LYS A 559 30.65 -39.05 -1.88
N GLU A 560 29.91 -40.15 -1.88
CA GLU A 560 29.98 -41.19 -2.91
C GLU A 560 29.38 -40.72 -4.24
N ARG A 561 28.34 -39.89 -4.20
CA ARG A 561 27.62 -39.41 -5.39
C ARG A 561 28.19 -38.13 -5.98
N PHE A 562 29.06 -37.44 -5.26
CA PHE A 562 29.77 -36.26 -5.76
C PHE A 562 30.94 -36.67 -6.66
N ASP A 563 30.59 -37.26 -7.79
CA ASP A 563 31.50 -37.75 -8.84
C ASP A 563 32.14 -36.59 -9.63
N THR A 564 33.08 -36.92 -10.52
CA THR A 564 33.83 -35.93 -11.30
C THR A 564 32.92 -35.00 -12.11
N ASN A 565 31.86 -35.53 -12.72
CA ASN A 565 30.94 -34.73 -13.52
C ASN A 565 30.13 -33.76 -12.65
N THR A 566 29.60 -34.23 -11.51
CA THR A 566 28.89 -33.37 -10.57
C THR A 566 29.81 -32.30 -9.99
N ARG A 567 31.08 -32.62 -9.72
CA ARG A 567 32.09 -31.64 -9.29
C ARG A 567 32.33 -30.55 -10.32
N ILE A 568 32.51 -30.92 -11.59
CA ILE A 568 32.73 -29.96 -12.68
C ILE A 568 31.51 -29.04 -12.83
N ILE A 569 30.30 -29.61 -12.89
CA ILE A 569 29.06 -28.83 -13.01
C ILE A 569 28.91 -27.90 -11.81
N THR A 570 29.08 -28.42 -10.59
CA THR A 570 29.00 -27.60 -9.37
C THR A 570 30.04 -26.49 -9.39
N GLY A 571 31.28 -26.77 -9.80
CA GLY A 571 32.33 -25.76 -9.93
C GLY A 571 31.97 -24.66 -10.92
N LEU A 572 31.40 -25.00 -12.08
CA LEU A 572 30.93 -24.03 -13.07
C LEU A 572 29.77 -23.17 -12.55
N VAL A 573 28.77 -23.79 -11.91
CA VAL A 573 27.63 -23.04 -11.35
C VAL A 573 28.07 -22.15 -10.18
N VAL A 574 28.96 -22.65 -9.30
CA VAL A 574 29.54 -21.83 -8.21
C VAL A 574 30.32 -20.66 -8.77
N LEU A 575 31.15 -20.87 -9.81
CA LEU A 575 31.90 -19.78 -10.44
C LEU A 575 30.94 -18.72 -11.03
N ALA A 576 29.89 -19.15 -11.73
CA ALA A 576 28.89 -18.24 -12.27
C ALA A 576 28.13 -17.49 -11.16
N PHE A 577 27.71 -18.20 -10.11
CA PHE A 577 27.02 -17.63 -8.95
C PHE A 577 27.88 -16.58 -8.24
N LEU A 578 29.16 -16.89 -7.98
CA LEU A 578 30.09 -15.96 -7.34
C LEU A 578 30.42 -14.78 -8.25
N SER A 579 30.54 -14.99 -9.56
CA SER A 579 30.79 -13.90 -10.52
C SER A 579 29.60 -12.93 -10.57
N MET A 580 28.37 -13.46 -10.62
CA MET A 580 27.17 -12.62 -10.57
C MET A 580 26.99 -11.97 -9.19
N GLY A 581 27.31 -12.69 -8.11
CA GLY A 581 27.30 -12.13 -6.75
C GLY A 581 28.31 -10.99 -6.59
N ALA A 582 29.52 -11.13 -7.14
CA ALA A 582 30.54 -10.08 -7.15
C ALA A 582 30.09 -8.88 -7.97
N TYR A 583 29.42 -9.10 -9.11
CA TYR A 583 28.84 -8.03 -9.91
C TYR A 583 27.72 -7.28 -9.15
N ASN A 584 26.76 -8.00 -8.55
CA ASN A 584 25.72 -7.37 -7.75
C ASN A 584 26.30 -6.64 -6.54
N TYR A 585 27.28 -7.24 -5.86
CA TYR A 585 28.00 -6.60 -4.75
C TYR A 585 28.70 -5.31 -5.18
N TYR A 586 29.37 -5.32 -6.33
CA TYR A 586 30.07 -4.15 -6.85
C TYR A 586 29.10 -2.99 -7.10
N ASN A 587 27.94 -3.26 -7.69
CA ASN A 587 26.91 -2.24 -7.92
C ASN A 587 26.31 -1.76 -6.59
N VAL A 588 25.84 -2.67 -5.75
CA VAL A 588 25.06 -2.34 -4.55
C VAL A 588 25.91 -1.76 -3.42
N SER A 589 27.02 -2.42 -3.09
CA SER A 589 27.78 -2.14 -1.86
C SER A 589 29.02 -1.29 -2.13
N TYR A 590 29.67 -1.48 -3.29
CA TYR A 590 30.86 -0.70 -3.63
C TYR A 590 30.51 0.63 -4.29
N LEU A 591 29.68 0.67 -5.34
CA LEU A 591 29.27 1.92 -5.99
C LEU A 591 28.23 2.70 -5.17
N ASN A 592 27.15 2.04 -4.72
CA ASN A 592 25.97 2.71 -4.14
C ASN A 592 25.86 2.66 -2.60
N ASN A 593 26.93 2.26 -1.88
CA ASN A 593 27.03 2.30 -0.41
C ASN A 593 25.77 1.83 0.35
N TYR A 594 25.39 0.55 0.22
CA TYR A 594 24.26 0.00 0.97
C TYR A 594 24.43 0.17 2.49
N LEU A 595 23.37 0.60 3.17
CA LEU A 595 23.29 0.74 4.63
C LEU A 595 22.08 -0.04 5.15
N THR A 596 22.26 -0.67 6.31
CA THR A 596 21.12 -1.16 7.10
C THR A 596 20.39 0.02 7.75
N LYS A 597 19.12 -0.19 8.14
CA LYS A 597 18.31 0.85 8.82
C LYS A 597 19.03 1.46 10.02
N GLY A 598 19.62 0.63 10.88
CA GLY A 598 20.36 1.11 12.05
C GLY A 598 21.60 1.95 11.70
N GLU A 599 22.30 1.62 10.60
CA GLU A 599 23.42 2.44 10.13
C GLU A 599 22.96 3.77 9.53
N GLY A 600 21.78 3.80 8.90
CA GLY A 600 21.12 5.05 8.49
C GLY A 600 20.81 5.94 9.71
N ASP A 601 20.19 5.37 10.75
CA ASP A 601 19.90 6.09 12.00
C ASP A 601 21.19 6.62 12.67
N ASP A 602 22.27 5.85 12.66
CA ASP A 602 23.56 6.27 13.21
C ASP A 602 24.18 7.42 12.38
N ARG A 603 24.01 7.43 11.05
CA ARG A 603 24.45 8.55 10.20
C ARG A 603 23.64 9.82 10.44
N ALA A 604 22.32 9.71 10.61
CA ALA A 604 21.46 10.83 10.95
C ALA A 604 21.82 11.43 12.32
N GLU A 605 22.14 10.59 13.33
CA GLU A 605 22.68 11.07 14.61
C GLU A 605 24.00 11.82 14.43
N MET A 606 24.93 11.28 13.64
CA MET A 606 26.23 11.93 13.38
C MET A 606 26.07 13.26 12.68
N TYR A 607 25.16 13.35 11.71
CA TYR A 607 24.79 14.57 11.02
C TYR A 607 24.32 15.64 12.02
N GLU A 608 23.31 15.31 12.84
CA GLU A 608 22.75 16.23 13.84
C GLU A 608 23.84 16.71 14.80
N ARG A 609 24.60 15.79 15.41
CA ARG A 609 25.62 16.17 16.40
C ARG A 609 26.74 17.03 15.83
N GLN A 610 27.17 16.78 14.59
CA GLN A 610 28.34 17.45 14.01
C GLN A 610 27.98 18.74 13.27
N LEU A 611 26.82 18.77 12.60
CA LEU A 611 26.43 19.85 11.69
C LEU A 611 25.38 20.80 12.26
N LYS A 612 24.62 20.45 13.31
CA LYS A 612 23.59 21.34 13.90
C LYS A 612 24.11 22.72 14.31
N LYS A 613 25.39 22.83 14.69
CA LYS A 613 26.04 24.12 14.99
C LYS A 613 26.01 25.13 13.82
N TYR A 614 25.85 24.64 12.58
CA TYR A 614 25.77 25.46 11.38
C TYR A 614 24.35 25.94 11.06
N SER A 615 23.31 25.40 11.71
CA SER A 615 21.91 25.84 11.54
C SER A 615 21.68 27.33 11.88
N LEU A 616 22.57 27.92 12.69
CA LEU A 616 22.54 29.32 13.10
C LEU A 616 23.32 30.25 12.17
N LEU A 617 23.96 29.73 11.11
CA LEU A 617 24.67 30.57 10.15
C LEU A 617 23.67 31.44 9.35
N PRO A 618 23.99 32.73 9.12
CA PRO A 618 23.16 33.57 8.24
C PRO A 618 23.23 33.04 6.80
N LEU A 619 22.07 32.80 6.19
CA LEU A 619 21.96 32.34 4.82
C LEU A 619 21.63 33.50 3.87
N PRO A 620 22.27 33.57 2.69
CA PRO A 620 21.88 34.54 1.68
C PRO A 620 20.57 34.10 1.01
N LYS A 621 19.90 35.04 0.34
CA LYS A 621 18.69 34.79 -0.44
C LYS A 621 19.03 34.57 -1.91
N VAL A 622 18.46 33.54 -2.53
CA VAL A 622 18.61 33.31 -3.97
C VAL A 622 17.64 34.21 -4.73
N THR A 623 18.16 35.11 -5.56
CA THR A 623 17.36 36.15 -6.25
C THR A 623 17.30 35.97 -7.77
N ARG A 624 18.23 35.22 -8.35
CA ARG A 624 18.21 34.82 -9.76
C ARG A 624 18.91 33.47 -9.92
N MET A 625 18.35 32.63 -10.78
CA MET A 625 18.96 31.40 -11.26
C MET A 625 18.97 31.43 -12.79
N GLU A 626 20.15 31.25 -13.36
CA GLU A 626 20.35 31.02 -14.80
C GLU A 626 21.00 29.65 -14.96
N LEU A 627 20.27 28.71 -15.55
CA LEU A 627 20.62 27.29 -15.56
C LEU A 627 20.79 26.77 -17.00
N HIS A 628 21.82 25.99 -17.24
CA HIS A 628 22.02 25.17 -18.42
C HIS A 628 22.08 23.71 -17.98
N THR A 629 21.00 22.98 -18.19
CA THR A 629 20.85 21.60 -17.71
C THR A 629 20.81 20.65 -18.90
N ASP A 630 21.79 19.76 -18.97
CA ASP A 630 21.90 18.72 -19.98
C ASP A 630 21.46 17.37 -19.41
N LEU A 631 20.28 16.91 -19.84
CA LEU A 631 19.73 15.61 -19.48
C LEU A 631 20.22 14.53 -20.45
N TYR A 632 20.79 13.46 -19.93
CA TYR A 632 21.14 12.25 -20.71
C TYR A 632 20.32 11.06 -20.22
N PRO A 633 19.02 10.98 -20.59
CA PRO A 633 18.12 9.88 -20.23
C PRO A 633 18.75 8.49 -20.45
N ASP A 634 19.41 8.29 -21.58
CA ASP A 634 20.06 7.05 -22.01
C ASP A 634 21.24 6.62 -21.13
N LYS A 635 21.83 7.55 -20.38
CA LYS A 635 22.94 7.31 -19.46
C LYS A 635 22.54 7.45 -17.98
N LEU A 636 21.35 7.96 -17.71
CA LEU A 636 20.92 8.35 -16.36
C LEU A 636 21.92 9.35 -15.74
N GLU A 637 22.28 10.35 -16.55
CA GLU A 637 23.15 11.45 -16.13
C GLU A 637 22.46 12.81 -16.33
N GLU A 638 22.69 13.72 -15.40
CA GLU A 638 22.37 15.14 -15.52
C GLU A 638 23.64 15.94 -15.27
N TYR A 639 23.86 16.97 -16.09
CA TYR A 639 24.87 17.99 -15.83
C TYR A 639 24.20 19.34 -15.82
N THR A 640 24.37 20.09 -14.73
CA THR A 640 23.83 21.43 -14.58
C THR A 640 24.96 22.44 -14.40
N HIS A 641 25.03 23.39 -15.33
CA HIS A 641 25.87 24.57 -15.24
C HIS A 641 25.00 25.78 -14.91
N ALA A 642 25.25 26.41 -13.77
CA ALA A 642 24.35 27.39 -13.19
C ALA A 642 25.08 28.67 -12.78
N PHE A 643 24.46 29.82 -13.02
CA PHE A 643 24.81 31.10 -12.43
C PHE A 643 23.72 31.52 -11.44
N VAL A 644 24.04 31.43 -10.15
CA VAL A 644 23.10 31.71 -9.06
C VAL A 644 23.47 33.04 -8.42
N THR A 645 22.56 34.02 -8.50
CA THR A 645 22.74 35.31 -7.82
C THR A 645 22.19 35.23 -6.41
N ILE A 646 23.08 35.33 -5.44
CA ILE A 646 22.76 35.35 -4.01
C ILE A 646 22.87 36.78 -3.47
N ALA A 647 21.96 37.17 -2.58
CA ALA A 647 21.94 38.48 -1.95
C ALA A 647 21.88 38.35 -0.43
N ASN A 648 22.74 39.06 0.28
CA ASN A 648 22.69 39.12 1.73
C ASN A 648 21.59 40.09 2.18
N LYS A 649 20.39 39.56 2.40
CA LYS A 649 19.27 40.32 2.99
C LYS A 649 19.27 40.30 4.53
N THR A 650 20.30 39.76 5.16
CA THR A 650 20.45 39.74 6.63
C THR A 650 21.17 41.00 7.11
N ASN A 651 21.25 41.19 8.44
CA ASN A 651 21.97 42.30 9.07
C ASN A 651 23.42 41.94 9.47
N LYS A 652 23.91 40.73 9.13
CA LYS A 652 25.25 40.25 9.46
C LYS A 652 26.03 39.92 8.19
N PRO A 653 27.35 40.11 8.16
CA PRO A 653 28.17 39.63 7.05
C PRO A 653 28.15 38.10 6.99
N ILE A 654 28.13 37.54 5.78
CA ILE A 654 28.16 36.08 5.56
C ILE A 654 29.57 35.69 5.09
N GLU A 655 30.28 34.96 5.94
CA GLU A 655 31.65 34.51 5.66
C GLU A 655 31.74 33.06 5.18
N LYS A 656 30.81 32.22 5.67
CA LYS A 656 30.79 30.78 5.44
C LYS A 656 29.40 30.34 5.02
N LEU A 657 29.35 29.31 4.18
CA LEU A 657 28.12 28.72 3.69
C LEU A 657 28.25 27.20 3.76
N LEU A 658 27.42 26.57 4.58
CA LEU A 658 27.27 25.11 4.53
C LEU A 658 26.40 24.78 3.32
N LEU A 659 26.88 23.87 2.50
CA LEU A 659 26.16 23.34 1.37
C LEU A 659 25.97 21.85 1.54
N ASP A 660 24.75 21.43 1.31
CA ASP A 660 24.35 20.05 1.23
C ASP A 660 24.47 19.57 -0.23
N GLY A 661 25.03 18.41 -0.42
CA GLY A 661 25.17 17.79 -1.74
C GLY A 661 24.85 16.31 -1.71
N ASP A 662 24.12 15.78 -0.71
CA ASP A 662 23.84 14.34 -0.54
C ASP A 662 23.05 13.73 -1.71
N GLU A 663 22.40 14.56 -2.53
CA GLU A 663 21.71 14.15 -3.75
C GLU A 663 22.58 14.31 -5.03
N LEU A 664 23.82 14.80 -4.91
CA LEU A 664 24.70 15.14 -6.04
C LEU A 664 25.89 14.19 -6.14
N SER A 665 26.19 13.72 -7.35
CA SER A 665 27.40 12.91 -7.58
C SER A 665 28.70 13.73 -7.49
N ASP A 666 28.66 14.98 -7.94
CA ASP A 666 29.71 15.97 -7.69
C ASP A 666 29.17 17.39 -7.90
N TYR A 667 29.84 18.37 -7.30
CA TYR A 667 29.64 19.76 -7.63
C TYR A 667 30.88 20.61 -7.38
N SER A 668 30.98 21.76 -8.04
CA SER A 668 32.02 22.76 -7.79
C SER A 668 31.45 24.18 -7.85
N ILE A 669 32.08 25.08 -7.09
CA ILE A 669 31.64 26.48 -7.00
C ILE A 669 32.79 27.39 -7.34
N LYS A 670 32.54 28.34 -8.24
CA LYS A 670 33.41 29.47 -8.51
C LYS A 670 32.72 30.78 -8.20
N GLN A 671 33.53 31.75 -7.79
CA GLN A 671 33.15 33.15 -7.64
C GLN A 671 34.20 33.98 -8.38
N ASP A 672 33.76 34.89 -9.26
CA ASP A 672 34.64 35.73 -10.08
C ASP A 672 35.71 34.95 -10.84
N GLY A 673 35.32 33.78 -11.39
CA GLY A 673 36.19 32.88 -12.15
C GLY A 673 37.19 32.05 -11.32
N LYS A 674 37.18 32.17 -9.99
CA LYS A 674 38.07 31.42 -9.09
C LYS A 674 37.30 30.40 -8.27
N LEU A 675 37.86 29.20 -8.09
CA LEU A 675 37.30 28.17 -7.21
C LEU A 675 37.21 28.68 -5.76
N VAL A 676 36.07 28.40 -5.12
CA VAL A 676 35.85 28.72 -3.71
C VAL A 676 36.35 27.55 -2.86
N SER A 677 37.21 27.83 -1.87
CA SER A 677 37.73 26.80 -0.97
C SER A 677 36.65 26.29 -0.02
N PHE A 678 36.64 24.98 0.25
CA PHE A 678 35.75 24.34 1.21
C PHE A 678 36.49 23.35 2.12
N THR A 679 35.82 22.97 3.20
CA THR A 679 36.18 21.84 4.07
C THR A 679 35.01 20.89 4.18
N SER A 680 35.26 19.59 4.38
CA SER A 680 34.21 18.59 4.64
C SER A 680 34.09 18.33 6.14
N PRO A 681 33.07 18.87 6.83
CA PRO A 681 32.99 18.83 8.29
C PRO A 681 32.55 17.47 8.86
N LEU A 682 32.10 16.52 8.03
CA LEU A 682 31.53 15.25 8.45
C LEU A 682 32.14 14.09 7.67
N LEU A 683 32.50 13.03 8.39
CA LEU A 683 32.96 11.76 7.85
C LEU A 683 32.08 10.64 8.42
N TYR A 684 31.60 9.75 7.57
CA TYR A 684 30.83 8.58 7.98
C TYR A 684 31.70 7.34 8.09
N PRO A 685 31.45 6.48 9.09
CA PRO A 685 32.04 5.15 9.10
C PRO A 685 31.48 4.32 7.93
N ARG A 686 32.31 3.40 7.46
CA ARG A 686 31.94 2.43 6.43
C ARG A 686 30.84 1.49 6.93
N GLY A 687 29.82 1.28 6.09
CA GLY A 687 28.77 0.29 6.35
C GLY A 687 29.28 -1.15 6.42
N MET A 688 28.56 -1.99 7.16
CA MET A 688 28.89 -3.38 7.48
C MET A 688 29.09 -4.24 6.24
N PHE A 689 28.29 -4.03 5.19
CA PHE A 689 28.36 -4.80 3.94
C PHE A 689 29.23 -4.16 2.85
N ASN A 690 29.90 -3.04 3.16
CA ASN A 690 30.72 -2.28 2.21
C ASN A 690 32.22 -2.58 2.36
N TRP A 691 32.60 -3.85 2.56
CA TRP A 691 33.95 -4.33 2.86
C TRP A 691 35.11 -3.77 2.03
N PHE A 692 34.88 -3.39 0.77
CA PHE A 692 35.91 -2.86 -0.13
C PHE A 692 35.90 -1.33 -0.27
N ARG A 693 34.99 -0.61 0.42
CA ARG A 693 35.02 0.86 0.52
C ARG A 693 36.05 1.34 1.57
N PRO A 694 36.51 2.61 1.49
CA PRO A 694 37.32 3.23 2.53
C PRO A 694 36.68 3.12 3.91
N LYS A 695 37.50 3.10 4.98
CA LYS A 695 36.98 2.98 6.36
C LYS A 695 36.12 4.18 6.79
N ASN A 696 36.46 5.37 6.27
CA ASN A 696 35.72 6.61 6.49
C ASN A 696 35.37 7.18 5.13
N ASP A 697 34.08 7.37 4.86
CA ASP A 697 33.57 8.04 3.68
C ASP A 697 33.36 9.52 4.01
N THR A 698 33.71 10.41 3.07
CA THR A 698 33.46 11.84 3.25
C THR A 698 32.00 12.11 2.97
N ALA A 699 31.28 12.74 3.90
CA ALA A 699 29.89 13.11 3.67
C ALA A 699 29.81 14.25 2.66
N GLU A 700 28.69 14.35 1.95
CA GLU A 700 28.54 15.25 0.79
C GLU A 700 28.24 16.71 1.19
N PHE A 701 28.28 16.99 2.50
CA PHE A 701 28.26 18.33 3.07
C PHE A 701 29.62 19.03 2.95
N ARG A 702 29.62 20.25 2.39
CA ARG A 702 30.84 21.07 2.26
C ARG A 702 30.61 22.45 2.86
N LEU A 703 31.54 22.89 3.71
CA LEU A 703 31.56 24.23 4.29
C LEU A 703 32.46 25.13 3.46
N TYR A 704 31.86 25.97 2.63
CA TYR A 704 32.56 26.94 1.79
C TYR A 704 32.89 28.21 2.58
N ARG A 705 34.00 28.87 2.22
CA ARG A 705 34.39 30.17 2.76
C ARG A 705 34.53 31.18 1.63
N PHE A 706 33.78 32.28 1.71
CA PHE A 706 33.88 33.37 0.75
C PHE A 706 35.27 34.04 0.83
N GLN A 707 35.82 34.45 -0.31
CA GLN A 707 37.09 35.19 -0.35
C GLN A 707 36.95 36.55 0.36
N LYS A 708 35.81 37.21 0.15
CA LYS A 708 35.38 38.41 0.86
C LYS A 708 34.00 38.14 1.46
N ALA A 709 33.83 38.40 2.75
CA ALA A 709 32.55 38.27 3.42
C ALA A 709 31.47 39.08 2.66
N LEU A 710 30.33 38.47 2.40
CA LEU A 710 29.21 39.12 1.73
C LEU A 710 28.54 40.07 2.73
N ALA A 711 28.74 41.39 2.58
CA ALA A 711 28.22 42.38 3.52
C ALA A 711 26.68 42.50 3.44
N PRO A 712 25.99 42.97 4.49
CA PRO A 712 24.56 43.26 4.43
C PRO A 712 24.20 44.16 3.24
N GLY A 713 23.25 43.71 2.40
CA GLY A 713 22.84 44.40 1.18
C GLY A 713 23.67 44.10 -0.06
N ASP A 714 24.85 43.49 0.07
CA ASP A 714 25.66 43.06 -1.08
C ASP A 714 25.09 41.80 -1.75
N SER A 715 25.45 41.61 -3.01
CA SER A 715 25.14 40.41 -3.80
C SER A 715 26.39 39.81 -4.43
N ALA A 716 26.37 38.50 -4.67
CA ALA A 716 27.40 37.77 -5.40
C ALA A 716 26.76 36.82 -6.41
N VAL A 717 27.49 36.52 -7.49
CA VAL A 717 27.11 35.48 -8.45
C VAL A 717 28.01 34.28 -8.22
N LEU A 718 27.38 33.12 -7.99
CA LEU A 718 28.05 31.84 -7.88
C LEU A 718 27.88 31.08 -9.20
N GLU A 719 29.00 30.70 -9.80
CA GLU A 719 29.02 29.72 -10.89
C GLU A 719 29.08 28.33 -10.23
N ILE A 720 28.02 27.55 -10.40
CA ILE A 720 27.89 26.20 -9.86
C ILE A 720 27.90 25.23 -11.03
N ASN A 721 28.76 24.22 -10.97
CA ASN A 721 28.71 23.08 -11.87
C ASN A 721 28.34 21.88 -11.02
N SER A 722 27.20 21.26 -11.25
CA SER A 722 26.73 20.05 -10.56
C SER A 722 26.51 18.92 -11.56
N ALA A 723 26.61 17.69 -11.06
CA ALA A 723 26.35 16.49 -11.82
C ALA A 723 25.63 15.44 -10.97
N ILE A 724 24.67 14.76 -11.59
CA ILE A 724 24.09 13.52 -11.10
C ILE A 724 24.45 12.43 -12.09
N SER A 725 25.00 11.32 -11.59
CA SER A 725 25.32 10.14 -12.39
C SER A 725 24.98 8.88 -11.61
N TYR A 726 23.97 8.16 -12.07
CA TYR A 726 23.58 6.89 -11.48
C TYR A 726 24.50 5.77 -11.99
N ASN A 727 25.55 5.49 -11.22
CA ASN A 727 26.51 4.46 -11.56
C ASN A 727 26.08 3.08 -11.05
N GLY A 728 25.87 2.14 -11.98
CA GLY A 728 25.48 0.77 -11.62
C GLY A 728 24.00 0.67 -11.23
N PHE A 729 23.72 0.07 -10.07
CA PHE A 729 22.38 0.01 -9.47
C PHE A 729 22.47 -0.20 -7.95
N SER A 730 21.48 0.31 -7.21
CA SER A 730 21.41 0.19 -5.74
C SER A 730 20.73 -1.11 -5.29
N ASN A 731 20.69 -1.36 -3.98
CA ASN A 731 19.96 -2.50 -3.40
C ASN A 731 18.44 -2.38 -3.64
N GLY A 732 17.93 -1.15 -3.79
CA GLY A 732 16.51 -0.84 -3.94
C GLY A 732 16.25 -0.06 -5.23
N LEU A 733 15.25 0.82 -5.19
CA LEU A 733 14.99 1.77 -6.27
C LEU A 733 16.16 2.77 -6.37
N TYR A 734 16.52 3.16 -7.60
CA TYR A 734 17.51 4.19 -7.90
C TYR A 734 17.06 4.97 -9.13
N SER A 735 17.56 6.19 -9.37
CA SER A 735 17.21 6.96 -10.58
C SER A 735 15.70 7.16 -10.80
N LYS A 736 14.91 7.25 -9.73
CA LYS A 736 13.44 7.39 -9.82
C LYS A 736 13.00 8.67 -10.57
N ASP A 737 13.84 9.70 -10.53
CA ASP A 737 13.56 11.04 -11.06
C ASP A 737 14.17 11.27 -12.46
N LEU A 738 15.14 10.43 -12.88
CA LEU A 738 15.79 10.48 -14.19
C LEU A 738 15.62 9.15 -14.93
N LEU A 739 14.79 9.13 -15.97
CA LEU A 739 14.33 7.91 -16.63
C LEU A 739 14.68 7.90 -18.12
N TYR A 740 14.57 6.75 -18.79
CA TYR A 740 14.74 6.72 -20.25
C TYR A 740 13.59 7.43 -20.96
N ASN A 741 12.38 7.45 -20.37
CA ASN A 741 11.24 8.25 -20.81
C ASN A 741 10.32 8.55 -19.61
N GLY A 742 9.87 9.80 -19.45
CA GLY A 742 9.00 10.18 -18.31
C GLY A 742 9.75 10.75 -17.11
N THR A 743 10.93 11.31 -17.32
CA THR A 743 11.75 12.02 -16.33
C THR A 743 10.97 13.15 -15.67
N PHE A 744 11.06 13.25 -14.35
CA PHE A 744 10.59 14.39 -13.58
C PHE A 744 11.57 14.62 -12.42
N LEU A 745 12.36 15.68 -12.52
CA LEU A 745 13.39 16.03 -11.55
C LEU A 745 13.43 17.55 -11.35
N SER A 746 14.12 18.01 -10.31
CA SER A 746 14.53 19.42 -10.23
C SER A 746 15.98 19.50 -10.69
N PRO A 747 16.37 20.48 -11.53
CA PRO A 747 17.78 20.67 -11.86
C PRO A 747 18.59 20.86 -10.57
N GLU A 748 19.46 19.90 -10.30
CA GLU A 748 19.91 19.69 -8.93
C GLU A 748 21.09 20.62 -8.62
N LEU A 749 20.92 21.42 -7.57
CA LEU A 749 21.92 22.33 -7.03
C LEU A 749 22.15 21.99 -5.56
N PRO A 750 23.35 22.25 -5.02
CA PRO A 750 23.61 21.95 -3.63
C PRO A 750 22.65 22.75 -2.72
N GLY A 751 22.03 22.05 -1.77
CA GLY A 751 21.15 22.62 -0.76
C GLY A 751 21.86 23.71 0.05
N LEU A 752 21.13 24.78 0.39
CA LEU A 752 21.70 25.94 1.08
C LEU A 752 21.41 25.91 2.58
N GLY A 753 22.40 25.49 3.37
CA GLY A 753 22.36 25.52 4.83
C GLY A 753 22.34 24.15 5.47
N TYR A 754 21.87 24.12 6.70
CA TYR A 754 21.60 22.88 7.44
C TYR A 754 20.14 22.51 7.23
N ASP A 755 19.87 21.26 6.90
CA ASP A 755 18.51 20.71 6.82
C ASP A 755 18.16 19.98 8.12
N ASP A 756 17.01 20.30 8.71
CA ASP A 756 16.52 19.60 9.90
C ASP A 756 15.86 18.25 9.53
N ASP A 757 15.54 18.02 8.25
CA ASP A 757 14.93 16.77 7.76
C ASP A 757 15.93 15.60 7.65
N ASP A 758 17.23 15.89 7.61
CA ASP A 758 18.32 14.90 7.71
C ASP A 758 18.59 14.40 9.15
N GLU A 759 17.89 14.98 10.13
CA GLU A 759 17.99 14.54 11.52
C GLU A 759 17.27 13.21 11.77
N LEU A 760 17.66 12.53 12.85
CA LEU A 760 16.98 11.30 13.26
C LEU A 760 15.54 11.61 13.68
N ASP A 761 14.54 11.19 12.91
CA ASP A 761 13.14 11.51 13.19
C ASP A 761 12.54 10.72 14.36
N SER A 762 12.77 9.40 14.40
CA SER A 762 12.11 8.48 15.33
C SER A 762 12.24 8.92 16.80
N PRO A 763 11.16 9.33 17.49
CA PRO A 763 11.22 9.78 18.88
C PRO A 763 11.82 8.74 19.82
N TYR A 764 11.54 7.47 19.56
CA TYR A 764 12.09 6.34 20.29
C TYR A 764 13.62 6.23 20.10
N GLU A 765 14.11 6.25 18.86
CA GLU A 765 15.54 6.14 18.58
C GLU A 765 16.30 7.39 19.07
N ARG A 766 15.69 8.58 19.01
CA ARG A 766 16.23 9.81 19.62
C ARG A 766 16.41 9.68 21.14
N LYS A 767 15.39 9.20 21.84
CA LYS A 767 15.43 8.96 23.29
C LYS A 767 16.52 7.96 23.67
N LYS A 768 16.62 6.86 22.93
CA LYS A 768 17.64 5.81 23.11
C LYS A 768 19.06 6.36 22.89
N ARG A 769 19.23 7.30 21.95
CA ARG A 769 20.50 7.98 21.66
C ARG A 769 20.73 9.26 22.49
N HIS A 770 19.86 9.57 23.46
CA HIS A 770 19.95 10.77 24.28
C HIS A 770 19.99 12.09 23.46
N LEU A 771 19.29 12.12 22.32
CA LEU A 771 19.05 13.34 21.56
C LEU A 771 17.84 14.10 22.15
N SER A 772 17.82 15.42 21.98
CA SER A 772 16.66 16.22 22.35
C SER A 772 15.43 15.75 21.61
N VAL A 773 14.24 15.86 22.21
CA VAL A 773 13.00 15.64 21.46
C VAL A 773 12.99 16.63 20.29
N LYS A 774 12.76 16.13 19.07
CA LYS A 774 12.53 16.99 17.91
C LYS A 774 11.21 17.70 18.19
N THR A 775 11.27 18.98 18.55
CA THR A 775 10.06 19.80 18.55
C THR A 775 9.69 20.00 17.10
N GLU A 776 8.45 19.69 16.71
CA GLU A 776 7.92 20.05 15.40
C GLU A 776 8.34 21.48 15.08
N ASN A 777 8.75 21.72 13.84
CA ASN A 777 9.25 23.01 13.34
C ASN A 777 8.12 24.06 13.24
N ASP A 778 7.30 24.15 14.28
CA ASP A 778 6.23 25.10 14.46
C ASP A 778 6.83 26.43 14.89
N ILE A 779 7.40 27.13 13.92
CA ILE A 779 7.79 28.51 14.10
C ILE A 779 6.50 29.27 14.46
N PRO A 780 6.42 29.88 15.66
CA PRO A 780 5.20 30.53 16.12
C PRO A 780 4.73 31.60 15.13
N GLN A 781 3.42 31.78 15.03
CA GLN A 781 2.82 32.67 14.04
C GLN A 781 3.18 34.15 14.19
N ASN A 782 3.67 34.55 15.36
CA ASN A 782 4.13 35.90 15.68
C ASN A 782 5.67 36.01 15.70
N ASP A 783 6.38 34.94 15.33
CA ASP A 783 7.83 34.93 15.31
C ASP A 783 8.38 35.87 14.20
N PRO A 784 9.26 36.83 14.54
CA PRO A 784 9.79 37.77 13.55
C PRO A 784 10.60 37.13 12.42
N GLU A 785 11.32 36.03 12.68
CA GLU A 785 12.10 35.32 11.66
C GLU A 785 11.19 34.51 10.74
N GLY A 786 10.21 33.79 11.31
CA GLY A 786 9.23 33.00 10.56
C GLY A 786 8.38 33.83 9.61
N ILE A 787 7.90 35.00 10.07
CA ILE A 787 7.12 35.91 9.22
C ILE A 787 7.98 36.54 8.12
N SER A 788 9.30 36.65 8.35
CA SER A 788 10.26 37.25 7.42
C SER A 788 10.92 36.25 6.49
N THR A 789 10.60 34.97 6.60
CA THR A 789 11.12 33.88 5.76
C THR A 789 9.98 33.18 5.02
N LEU A 790 10.27 32.65 3.84
CA LEU A 790 9.28 31.93 3.03
C LEU A 790 9.25 30.45 3.41
N LYS A 791 8.11 29.79 3.24
CA LYS A 791 7.92 28.37 3.59
C LYS A 791 8.84 27.43 2.81
N ALA A 792 9.28 27.82 1.60
CA ALA A 792 10.22 27.05 0.79
C ALA A 792 11.66 27.02 1.35
N GLY A 793 11.95 27.73 2.44
CA GLY A 793 13.22 27.64 3.15
C GLY A 793 13.87 28.99 3.43
N LYS A 794 14.86 28.99 4.33
CA LYS A 794 15.55 30.21 4.79
C LYS A 794 16.33 30.91 3.67
N ALA A 795 16.80 30.19 2.66
CA ALA A 795 17.46 30.77 1.48
C ALA A 795 16.50 31.20 0.36
N ALA A 796 15.21 30.84 0.43
CA ALA A 796 14.24 31.10 -0.62
C ALA A 796 13.79 32.58 -0.67
N ASP A 797 13.52 33.05 -1.89
CA ASP A 797 13.00 34.37 -2.23
C ASP A 797 12.13 34.27 -3.50
N LEU A 798 11.48 35.36 -3.90
CA LEU A 798 10.99 35.48 -5.26
C LEU A 798 12.18 35.68 -6.19
N LEU A 799 12.40 34.73 -7.10
CA LEU A 799 13.58 34.69 -7.94
C LEU A 799 13.25 34.91 -9.42
N LYS A 800 14.23 35.44 -10.15
CA LYS A 800 14.22 35.43 -11.62
C LYS A 800 14.75 34.10 -12.11
N PHE A 801 13.99 33.43 -12.96
CA PHE A 801 14.33 32.10 -13.46
C PHE A 801 14.61 32.15 -14.96
N ASP A 802 15.76 31.63 -15.36
CA ASP A 802 16.16 31.45 -16.75
C ASP A 802 16.76 30.04 -16.85
N ILE A 803 16.19 29.17 -17.69
CA ILE A 803 16.69 27.80 -17.83
C ILE A 803 16.74 27.40 -19.30
N THR A 804 17.87 26.86 -19.72
CA THR A 804 18.00 26.08 -20.94
C THR A 804 18.13 24.61 -20.57
N VAL A 805 17.15 23.80 -20.97
CA VAL A 805 17.21 22.34 -20.83
C VAL A 805 17.54 21.70 -22.17
N SER A 806 18.52 20.81 -22.20
CA SER A 806 18.77 19.94 -23.33
C SER A 806 18.46 18.48 -23.00
N THR A 807 17.89 17.74 -23.95
CA THR A 807 17.50 16.34 -23.79
C THR A 807 17.67 15.57 -25.10
N SER A 808 17.36 14.27 -25.09
CA SER A 808 17.37 13.41 -26.27
C SER A 808 16.58 13.99 -27.45
N GLY A 809 17.04 13.78 -28.67
CA GLY A 809 16.49 14.41 -29.89
C GLY A 809 15.04 14.04 -30.23
N ASP A 810 14.50 13.02 -29.58
CA ASP A 810 13.12 12.52 -29.68
C ASP A 810 12.24 12.90 -28.47
N GLN A 811 12.81 13.56 -27.45
CA GLN A 811 12.08 14.03 -26.26
C GLN A 811 11.82 15.53 -26.28
N THR A 812 10.79 15.93 -25.53
CA THR A 812 10.45 17.33 -25.26
C THR A 812 10.66 17.62 -23.78
N ALA A 813 11.46 18.65 -23.47
CA ALA A 813 11.67 19.11 -22.11
C ALA A 813 10.74 20.28 -21.77
N ILE A 814 10.16 20.26 -20.58
CA ILE A 814 9.20 21.24 -20.09
C ILE A 814 9.70 21.78 -18.75
N ALA A 815 9.72 23.09 -18.60
CA ALA A 815 10.07 23.77 -17.37
C ALA A 815 9.10 24.95 -17.10
N PRO A 816 9.08 25.50 -15.87
CA PRO A 816 8.42 26.75 -15.52
C PRO A 816 8.85 27.93 -16.38
N GLY A 817 7.92 28.83 -16.68
CA GLY A 817 8.15 30.08 -17.43
C GLY A 817 7.65 30.04 -18.87
N GLU A 818 7.91 31.12 -19.60
CA GLU A 818 7.56 31.26 -21.02
C GLU A 818 8.61 30.57 -21.89
N LEU A 819 8.18 29.80 -22.90
CA LEU A 819 9.10 29.19 -23.87
C LEU A 819 9.60 30.26 -24.84
N VAL A 820 10.85 30.68 -24.68
CA VAL A 820 11.47 31.72 -25.51
C VAL A 820 12.02 31.14 -26.80
N LYS A 821 12.67 29.97 -26.72
CA LYS A 821 13.37 29.38 -27.86
C LYS A 821 13.40 27.86 -27.77
N GLN A 822 13.22 27.21 -28.92
CA GLN A 822 13.45 25.78 -29.10
C GLN A 822 14.36 25.57 -30.32
N TRP A 823 15.36 24.69 -30.21
CA TRP A 823 16.21 24.33 -31.35
C TRP A 823 16.76 22.91 -31.22
N LYS A 824 17.36 22.41 -32.30
CA LYS A 824 18.10 21.14 -32.31
C LYS A 824 19.57 21.40 -32.59
N GLN A 825 20.45 20.74 -31.85
CA GLN A 825 21.89 20.84 -32.04
C GLN A 825 22.55 19.53 -31.62
N GLY A 826 23.50 19.01 -32.43
CA GLY A 826 24.25 17.80 -32.09
C GLY A 826 23.37 16.56 -31.83
N GLY A 827 22.21 16.44 -32.48
CA GLY A 827 21.26 15.34 -32.27
C GLY A 827 20.39 15.45 -31.00
N ARG A 828 20.51 16.55 -30.24
CA ARG A 828 19.75 16.83 -29.02
C ARG A 828 18.74 17.96 -29.24
N ASN A 829 17.69 17.98 -28.43
CA ASN A 829 16.69 19.06 -28.42
C ASN A 829 16.96 20.00 -27.25
N TYR A 830 16.84 21.30 -27.49
CA TYR A 830 17.07 22.36 -26.50
C TYR A 830 15.83 23.23 -26.36
N PHE A 831 15.52 23.60 -25.12
CA PHE A 831 14.37 24.41 -24.75
C PHE A 831 14.79 25.49 -23.75
N HIS A 832 14.58 26.75 -24.09
CA HIS A 832 14.91 27.90 -23.24
C HIS A 832 13.63 28.52 -22.69
N TYR A 833 13.48 28.47 -21.37
CA TYR A 833 12.35 29.01 -20.63
C TYR A 833 12.79 30.16 -19.73
N VAL A 834 11.97 31.20 -19.64
CA VAL A 834 12.23 32.38 -18.81
C VAL A 834 11.00 32.78 -18.00
N GLN A 835 11.20 33.05 -16.72
CA GLN A 835 10.24 33.67 -15.83
C GLN A 835 10.91 34.83 -15.06
N ASP A 836 10.76 36.05 -15.58
CA ASP A 836 11.32 37.27 -14.97
C ASP A 836 10.26 38.12 -14.24
N LYS A 837 9.15 38.44 -14.92
CA LYS A 837 8.11 39.32 -14.39
C LYS A 837 6.72 38.69 -14.57
N PRO A 838 6.01 38.39 -13.48
CA PRO A 838 6.44 38.48 -12.07
C PRO A 838 7.51 37.42 -11.73
N GLY A 839 8.21 37.61 -10.61
CA GLY A 839 9.21 36.65 -10.13
C GLY A 839 8.58 35.30 -9.75
N MET A 840 9.38 34.24 -9.81
CA MET A 840 8.99 32.86 -9.53
C MET A 840 9.16 32.50 -8.04
N TYR A 841 8.27 31.65 -7.54
CA TYR A 841 8.41 30.98 -6.24
C TYR A 841 8.61 29.47 -6.46
N ALA A 842 9.48 28.87 -5.65
CA ALA A 842 9.77 27.43 -5.65
C ALA A 842 8.52 26.59 -5.26
N PRO A 843 8.45 25.28 -5.58
CA PRO A 843 9.50 24.42 -6.14
C PRO A 843 9.77 24.62 -7.64
N LEU A 844 10.95 24.14 -8.07
CA LEU A 844 11.32 23.96 -9.47
C LEU A 844 10.95 22.54 -9.92
N GLY A 845 10.96 22.31 -11.24
CA GLY A 845 10.86 20.97 -11.78
C GLY A 845 10.91 20.99 -13.31
N VAL A 846 11.59 20.00 -13.87
CA VAL A 846 11.79 19.79 -15.30
C VAL A 846 11.25 18.41 -15.64
N LEU A 847 10.39 18.36 -16.65
CA LEU A 847 9.87 17.12 -17.21
C LEU A 847 10.51 16.85 -18.56
N SER A 848 10.83 15.59 -18.87
CA SER A 848 11.32 15.19 -20.18
C SER A 848 10.76 13.84 -20.60
N ALA A 849 10.03 13.83 -21.73
CA ALA A 849 9.48 12.61 -22.31
C ALA A 849 9.12 12.78 -23.78
N ARG A 850 8.68 11.67 -24.38
CA ARG A 850 8.05 11.63 -25.71
C ARG A 850 6.58 12.04 -25.63
N TYR A 851 6.34 13.34 -25.64
CA TYR A 851 4.99 13.89 -25.51
C TYR A 851 4.27 14.07 -26.84
N ALA A 852 2.96 13.78 -26.84
CA ALA A 852 1.99 14.46 -27.67
C ALA A 852 1.49 15.72 -26.93
N ILE A 853 1.00 16.71 -27.68
CA ILE A 853 0.61 18.01 -27.13
C ILE A 853 -0.81 18.35 -27.58
N MET A 854 -1.67 18.68 -26.62
CA MET A 854 -2.95 19.37 -26.86
C MET A 854 -2.80 20.83 -26.47
N HIS A 855 -3.11 21.73 -27.40
CA HIS A 855 -2.96 23.18 -27.23
C HIS A 855 -4.30 23.88 -27.38
N ASP A 856 -4.54 24.90 -26.57
CA ASP A 856 -5.65 25.83 -26.70
C ASP A 856 -5.30 27.20 -26.08
N THR A 857 -6.14 28.21 -26.27
CA THR A 857 -5.92 29.55 -25.72
C THR A 857 -7.18 30.11 -25.06
N VAL A 858 -6.97 30.95 -24.05
CA VAL A 858 -8.04 31.71 -23.37
C VAL A 858 -7.65 33.18 -23.33
N ASN A 859 -8.62 34.07 -23.55
CA ASN A 859 -8.41 35.51 -23.40
C ASN A 859 -8.96 35.99 -22.04
N LEU A 860 -8.08 36.52 -21.19
CA LEU A 860 -8.42 37.06 -19.85
C LEU A 860 -8.26 38.60 -19.77
N GLY A 861 -7.97 39.24 -20.90
CA GLY A 861 -7.42 40.60 -21.00
C GLY A 861 -6.10 40.61 -21.79
N HIS A 862 -5.43 39.46 -21.81
CA HIS A 862 -4.35 39.06 -22.70
C HIS A 862 -4.51 37.57 -23.04
N PRO A 863 -3.92 37.08 -24.14
CA PRO A 863 -3.96 35.65 -24.47
C PRO A 863 -3.14 34.84 -23.47
N VAL A 864 -3.72 33.73 -23.00
CA VAL A 864 -3.06 32.71 -22.17
C VAL A 864 -3.12 31.37 -22.89
N ASN A 865 -1.95 30.79 -23.16
CA ASN A 865 -1.83 29.47 -23.79
C ASN A 865 -1.97 28.37 -22.73
N ILE A 866 -2.73 27.34 -23.05
CA ILE A 866 -2.89 26.12 -22.25
C ILE A 866 -2.29 24.97 -23.06
N ASN A 867 -1.26 24.33 -22.52
CA ASN A 867 -0.62 23.19 -23.17
C ASN A 867 -0.69 21.95 -22.27
N ILE A 868 -1.21 20.85 -22.79
CA ILE A 868 -1.29 19.56 -22.11
C ILE A 868 -0.35 18.60 -22.82
N TYR A 869 0.70 18.16 -22.13
CA TYR A 869 1.72 17.23 -22.59
C TYR A 869 1.43 15.84 -22.02
N TYR A 870 1.26 14.85 -22.89
CA TYR A 870 0.78 13.53 -22.48
C TYR A 870 1.42 12.42 -23.32
N HIS A 871 1.45 11.21 -22.78
CA HIS A 871 1.82 10.02 -23.54
C HIS A 871 0.75 9.73 -24.60
N PRO A 872 1.10 9.50 -25.89
CA PRO A 872 0.11 9.40 -26.97
C PRO A 872 -1.08 8.44 -26.73
N ASP A 873 -0.85 7.35 -25.99
CA ASP A 873 -1.87 6.34 -25.65
C ASP A 873 -2.80 6.75 -24.48
N HIS A 874 -2.56 7.90 -23.86
CA HIS A 874 -3.23 8.39 -22.64
C HIS A 874 -4.12 9.61 -22.91
N ASN A 875 -4.88 9.57 -24.01
CA ASN A 875 -5.64 10.72 -24.50
C ASN A 875 -7.10 10.82 -23.97
N ALA A 876 -7.55 9.85 -23.16
CA ALA A 876 -8.97 9.71 -22.80
C ALA A 876 -9.54 10.89 -21.99
N ASN A 877 -8.73 11.51 -21.13
CA ASN A 877 -9.18 12.54 -20.18
C ASN A 877 -8.76 13.98 -20.54
N LEU A 878 -8.13 14.19 -21.70
CA LEU A 878 -7.60 15.50 -22.12
C LEU A 878 -8.68 16.61 -22.11
N GLY A 879 -9.89 16.28 -22.55
CA GLY A 879 -11.01 17.23 -22.55
C GLY A 879 -11.40 17.72 -21.15
N ARG A 880 -11.27 16.87 -20.12
CA ARG A 880 -11.57 17.23 -18.72
C ARG A 880 -10.52 18.19 -18.17
N PHE A 881 -9.25 17.92 -18.44
CA PHE A 881 -8.14 18.78 -18.06
C PHE A 881 -8.21 20.15 -18.74
N MET A 882 -8.47 20.16 -20.06
CA MET A 882 -8.61 21.41 -20.81
C MET A 882 -9.79 22.24 -20.29
N ALA A 883 -10.95 21.60 -20.04
CA ALA A 883 -12.10 22.28 -19.46
C ALA A 883 -11.77 22.86 -18.08
N ALA A 884 -11.07 22.12 -17.21
CA ALA A 884 -10.63 22.63 -15.91
C ALA A 884 -9.78 23.89 -16.03
N TYR A 885 -8.78 23.90 -16.91
CA TYR A 885 -7.98 25.10 -17.10
C TYR A 885 -8.80 26.29 -17.60
N LYS A 886 -9.64 26.09 -18.63
CA LYS A 886 -10.46 27.18 -19.17
C LYS A 886 -11.44 27.74 -18.14
N ASP A 887 -12.18 26.86 -17.48
CA ASP A 887 -13.19 27.23 -16.49
C ASP A 887 -12.54 27.93 -15.29
N GLY A 888 -11.45 27.36 -14.76
CA GLY A 888 -10.71 27.90 -13.63
C GLY A 888 -10.03 29.23 -13.93
N LEU A 889 -9.33 29.36 -15.07
CA LEU A 889 -8.69 30.62 -15.48
C LEU A 889 -9.70 31.76 -15.58
N HIS A 890 -10.86 31.53 -16.22
CA HIS A 890 -11.91 32.54 -16.31
C HIS A 890 -12.47 32.95 -14.93
N TYR A 891 -12.79 31.96 -14.09
CA TYR A 891 -13.40 32.24 -12.79
C TYR A 891 -12.40 32.88 -11.81
N PHE A 892 -11.20 32.32 -11.65
CA PHE A 892 -10.19 32.83 -10.71
C PHE A 892 -9.70 34.22 -11.09
N ASN A 893 -9.53 34.50 -12.39
CA ASN A 893 -9.20 35.84 -12.88
C ASN A 893 -10.26 36.87 -12.46
N LYS A 894 -11.55 36.51 -12.54
CA LYS A 894 -12.67 37.37 -12.14
C LYS A 894 -12.84 37.46 -10.62
N ALA A 895 -12.68 36.35 -9.89
CA ALA A 895 -12.96 36.25 -8.47
C ALA A 895 -11.81 36.79 -7.61
N TYR A 896 -10.58 36.37 -7.88
CA TYR A 896 -9.40 36.61 -7.04
C TYR A 896 -8.46 37.67 -7.62
N GLY A 897 -8.54 37.94 -8.92
CA GLY A 897 -7.76 38.96 -9.62
C GLY A 897 -6.85 38.37 -10.72
N ASN A 898 -6.15 39.26 -11.44
CA ASN A 898 -5.50 38.95 -12.71
C ASN A 898 -4.54 37.74 -12.66
N PHE A 899 -4.60 36.86 -13.67
CA PHE A 899 -3.59 35.83 -13.92
C PHE A 899 -2.41 36.45 -14.72
N PRO A 900 -1.22 36.59 -14.14
CA PRO A 900 -0.18 37.43 -14.74
C PRO A 900 0.67 36.74 -15.80
N PHE A 901 0.56 35.41 -15.95
CA PHE A 901 1.38 34.62 -16.87
C PHE A 901 0.69 34.48 -18.23
N THR A 902 1.48 34.23 -19.28
CA THR A 902 0.98 34.00 -20.65
C THR A 902 0.85 32.52 -21.00
N ASP A 903 1.44 31.62 -20.22
CA ASP A 903 1.39 30.18 -20.42
C ASP A 903 0.98 29.46 -19.12
N ILE A 904 0.26 28.35 -19.27
CA ILE A 904 0.06 27.34 -18.23
C ILE A 904 0.14 25.94 -18.86
N ARG A 905 0.81 25.01 -18.17
CA ARG A 905 1.10 23.68 -18.70
C ARG A 905 0.65 22.59 -17.73
N LEU A 906 0.15 21.48 -18.27
CA LEU A 906 -0.01 20.22 -17.54
C LEU A 906 0.80 19.14 -18.26
N ALA A 907 1.62 18.40 -17.53
CA ALA A 907 2.47 17.37 -18.11
C ALA A 907 2.31 16.02 -17.40
N GLU A 908 2.34 14.94 -18.17
CA GLU A 908 2.36 13.58 -17.65
C GLU A 908 3.78 13.16 -17.20
N SER A 909 3.89 12.52 -16.05
CA SER A 909 5.13 11.87 -15.58
C SER A 909 4.93 10.36 -15.44
N SER A 910 6.03 9.61 -15.30
CA SER A 910 5.96 8.15 -15.06
C SER A 910 5.36 7.81 -13.68
N ILE A 911 5.20 6.50 -13.40
CA ILE A 911 4.78 5.96 -12.10
C ILE A 911 5.71 6.32 -10.93
N TYR A 912 6.93 6.74 -11.21
CA TYR A 912 7.94 7.06 -10.20
C TYR A 912 7.85 8.51 -9.71
N GLY A 913 7.17 9.39 -10.47
CA GLY A 913 6.92 10.78 -10.08
C GLY A 913 5.79 10.92 -9.04
N PRO A 914 5.59 12.13 -8.48
CA PRO A 914 4.50 12.36 -7.55
C PRO A 914 3.15 12.19 -8.24
N SER A 915 2.14 11.72 -7.49
CA SER A 915 0.79 11.53 -8.03
C SER A 915 0.21 12.82 -8.62
N ALA A 916 0.49 13.95 -7.99
CA ALA A 916 0.16 15.29 -8.49
C ALA A 916 1.18 16.32 -7.97
N ALA A 917 1.58 17.27 -8.82
CA ALA A 917 2.46 18.37 -8.45
C ALA A 917 2.05 19.68 -9.14
N SER A 918 2.28 20.82 -8.48
CA SER A 918 2.11 22.15 -9.05
C SER A 918 3.40 22.95 -8.82
N MET A 919 3.80 23.68 -9.85
CA MET A 919 4.95 24.59 -9.94
C MET A 919 4.46 25.88 -10.63
N THR A 920 5.26 26.94 -10.61
CA THR A 920 4.90 28.19 -11.32
C THR A 920 4.69 27.90 -12.81
N THR A 921 3.50 28.17 -13.36
CA THR A 921 3.10 27.92 -14.77
C THR A 921 3.13 26.46 -15.26
N LEU A 922 3.36 25.48 -14.38
CA LEU A 922 3.49 24.07 -14.73
C LEU A 922 2.86 23.17 -13.67
N SER A 923 2.06 22.21 -14.07
CA SER A 923 1.52 21.15 -13.20
C SER A 923 1.83 19.79 -13.80
N ALA A 924 1.86 18.74 -12.96
CA ALA A 924 2.13 17.38 -13.40
C ALA A 924 1.27 16.33 -12.71
N TYR A 925 1.03 15.21 -13.39
CA TYR A 925 0.37 14.01 -12.88
C TYR A 925 1.15 12.76 -13.30
N ALA A 926 1.33 11.82 -12.37
CA ALA A 926 1.86 10.48 -12.69
C ALA A 926 0.86 9.67 -13.53
N GLU A 927 1.36 8.84 -14.45
CA GLU A 927 0.57 8.04 -15.40
C GLU A 927 -0.52 7.19 -14.70
N GLN A 928 -0.22 6.63 -13.53
CA GLN A 928 -1.14 5.76 -12.77
C GLN A 928 -2.33 6.52 -12.16
N PHE A 929 -2.34 7.85 -12.21
CA PHE A 929 -3.38 8.68 -11.66
C PHE A 929 -4.40 9.11 -12.75
N ALA A 930 -4.76 10.40 -12.78
CA ALA A 930 -5.83 10.97 -13.60
C ALA A 930 -5.79 10.59 -15.11
N TRP A 931 -4.63 10.22 -15.67
CA TRP A 931 -4.50 9.76 -17.06
C TRP A 931 -5.18 8.41 -17.33
N ASN A 932 -5.29 7.56 -16.30
CA ASN A 932 -5.85 6.22 -16.38
C ASN A 932 -7.30 6.10 -15.94
N ALA A 933 -7.91 7.19 -15.46
CA ALA A 933 -9.30 7.20 -15.01
C ALA A 933 -10.28 6.81 -16.13
N ASN A 934 -11.11 5.78 -15.91
CA ASN A 934 -12.13 5.35 -16.86
C ASN A 934 -13.54 5.75 -16.39
N PHE A 935 -13.96 6.95 -16.80
CA PHE A 935 -15.30 7.47 -16.51
C PHE A 935 -16.36 6.77 -17.37
N THR A 936 -17.23 5.99 -16.74
CA THR A 936 -18.29 5.22 -17.42
C THR A 936 -19.70 5.63 -16.99
N ASP A 937 -19.85 6.30 -15.85
CA ASP A 937 -21.14 6.77 -15.33
C ASP A 937 -21.09 8.29 -15.11
N PRO A 938 -22.05 9.07 -15.66
CA PRO A 938 -22.12 10.51 -15.44
C PRO A 938 -22.26 10.94 -13.97
N ASN A 939 -22.64 10.02 -13.07
CA ASN A 939 -22.75 10.23 -11.63
C ASN A 939 -21.42 10.15 -10.88
N GLN A 940 -20.38 9.62 -11.53
CA GLN A 940 -19.05 9.57 -10.94
C GLN A 940 -18.52 11.00 -10.69
N THR A 941 -17.75 11.14 -9.61
CA THR A 941 -17.12 12.41 -9.26
C THR A 941 -15.94 12.65 -10.17
N ASP A 942 -16.00 13.70 -10.98
CA ASP A 942 -14.92 14.05 -11.90
C ASP A 942 -13.71 14.59 -11.13
N TYR A 943 -12.92 13.68 -10.55
CA TYR A 943 -11.73 14.01 -9.79
C TYR A 943 -10.63 14.56 -10.72
N CYS A 944 -10.62 14.20 -12.01
CA CYS A 944 -9.71 14.76 -12.99
C CYS A 944 -9.92 16.27 -13.12
N TYR A 945 -11.18 16.71 -13.29
CA TYR A 945 -11.52 18.12 -13.29
C TYR A 945 -11.22 18.78 -11.94
N PHE A 946 -11.68 18.18 -10.83
CA PHE A 946 -11.51 18.73 -9.48
C PHE A 946 -10.02 18.94 -9.13
N ASN A 947 -9.18 17.93 -9.32
CA ASN A 947 -7.76 18.01 -8.99
C ASN A 947 -7.01 18.95 -9.93
N THR A 948 -7.41 19.05 -11.21
CA THR A 948 -6.76 20.00 -12.15
C THR A 948 -7.07 21.43 -11.75
N ILE A 949 -8.30 21.71 -11.34
CA ILE A 949 -8.66 23.00 -10.75
C ILE A 949 -7.84 23.27 -9.48
N ASN A 950 -7.67 22.28 -8.60
CA ASN A 950 -6.89 22.42 -7.38
C ASN A 950 -5.44 22.82 -7.69
N LEU A 951 -4.78 22.15 -8.63
CA LEU A 951 -3.40 22.48 -9.05
C LEU A 951 -3.31 23.86 -9.71
N LEU A 952 -4.29 24.25 -10.52
CA LEU A 952 -4.38 25.58 -11.11
C LEU A 952 -4.59 26.67 -10.05
N ALA A 953 -5.41 26.43 -9.03
CA ALA A 953 -5.67 27.40 -7.98
C ALA A 953 -4.41 27.73 -7.16
N GLN A 954 -3.44 26.80 -7.08
CA GLN A 954 -2.13 27.08 -6.48
C GLN A 954 -1.37 28.20 -7.22
N GLN A 955 -1.68 28.49 -8.49
CA GLN A 955 -1.11 29.66 -9.19
C GLN A 955 -1.50 31.00 -8.54
N TRP A 956 -2.62 31.07 -7.81
CA TRP A 956 -2.97 32.24 -6.99
C TRP A 956 -2.50 32.09 -5.55
N TRP A 957 -2.69 30.91 -4.95
CA TRP A 957 -2.53 30.74 -3.50
C TRP A 957 -1.15 30.26 -3.05
N ARG A 958 -0.31 29.79 -3.96
CA ARG A 958 1.09 29.38 -3.68
C ARG A 958 2.08 30.29 -4.39
N PHE A 959 1.90 30.51 -5.69
CA PHE A 959 2.92 31.16 -6.53
C PHE A 959 2.77 32.68 -6.62
N GLN A 960 1.55 33.20 -6.53
CA GLN A 960 1.32 34.64 -6.34
C GLN A 960 1.48 35.03 -4.86
N VAL A 961 0.82 34.31 -3.96
CA VAL A 961 0.87 34.58 -2.51
C VAL A 961 1.80 33.56 -1.84
N ALA A 962 3.10 33.80 -1.92
CA ALA A 962 4.09 32.92 -1.30
C ALA A 962 3.92 32.93 0.25
N PRO A 963 3.69 31.76 0.88
CA PRO A 963 3.46 31.69 2.32
C PRO A 963 4.76 31.90 3.10
N ASN A 964 4.65 32.50 4.29
CA ASN A 964 5.74 32.62 5.25
C ASN A 964 6.04 31.28 5.93
N ASN A 965 7.13 31.18 6.70
CA ASN A 965 7.56 29.93 7.31
C ASN A 965 6.91 29.64 8.68
N THR A 966 5.82 30.32 9.07
CA THR A 966 5.16 30.06 10.36
C THR A 966 4.19 28.88 10.28
N VAL A 967 3.88 28.28 11.44
CA VAL A 967 2.85 27.24 11.57
C VAL A 967 1.49 27.71 11.02
N GLY A 968 0.74 26.80 10.38
CA GLY A 968 -0.54 27.13 9.73
C GLY A 968 -0.44 27.67 8.31
N SER A 969 0.71 28.23 7.89
CA SER A 969 0.79 28.98 6.63
C SER A 969 0.58 28.15 5.37
N ILE A 970 0.70 26.82 5.46
CA ILE A 970 0.41 25.88 4.36
C ILE A 970 -1.10 25.77 4.03
N VAL A 971 -1.98 26.20 4.95
CA VAL A 971 -3.42 26.35 4.69
C VAL A 971 -3.70 27.32 3.54
N ILE A 972 -2.80 28.30 3.31
CA ILE A 972 -2.92 29.24 2.21
C ILE A 972 -2.84 28.49 0.86
N PRO A 973 -1.73 27.83 0.49
CA PRO A 973 -1.63 27.16 -0.80
C PRO A 973 -2.55 25.94 -0.95
N GLU A 974 -2.77 25.15 0.10
CA GLU A 974 -3.54 23.89 -0.02
C GLU A 974 -5.03 24.08 0.27
N GLY A 975 -5.38 24.77 1.35
CA GLY A 975 -6.76 24.95 1.78
C GLY A 975 -7.56 25.86 0.85
N LEU A 976 -7.00 27.00 0.42
CA LEU A 976 -7.67 27.91 -0.52
C LEU A 976 -7.81 27.29 -1.92
N SER A 977 -6.86 26.43 -2.32
CA SER A 977 -6.92 25.72 -3.60
C SER A 977 -8.00 24.63 -3.57
N GLY A 978 -8.09 23.85 -2.49
CA GLY A 978 -9.16 22.87 -2.30
C GLY A 978 -10.54 23.52 -2.23
N TYR A 979 -10.67 24.66 -1.55
CA TYR A 979 -11.88 25.49 -1.55
C TYR A 979 -12.26 25.93 -2.97
N SER A 980 -11.28 26.43 -3.74
CA SER A 980 -11.49 26.87 -5.11
C SER A 980 -11.96 25.72 -6.02
N ALA A 981 -11.43 24.50 -5.82
CA ALA A 981 -11.89 23.30 -6.50
C ALA A 981 -13.34 22.93 -6.14
N LEU A 982 -13.75 23.03 -4.87
CA LEU A 982 -15.14 22.83 -4.45
C LEU A 982 -16.10 23.82 -5.11
N VAL A 983 -15.73 25.11 -5.18
CA VAL A 983 -16.54 26.13 -5.86
C VAL A 983 -16.70 25.83 -7.35
N MET A 984 -15.63 25.44 -8.03
CA MET A 984 -15.69 25.13 -9.46
C MET A 984 -16.48 23.85 -9.74
N ALA A 985 -16.35 22.85 -8.87
CA ALA A 985 -17.15 21.63 -8.96
C ALA A 985 -18.64 21.93 -8.79
N GLU A 986 -19.01 22.81 -7.85
CA GLU A 986 -20.39 23.25 -7.70
C GLU A 986 -20.91 24.01 -8.91
N LYS A 987 -20.13 24.91 -9.49
CA LYS A 987 -20.56 25.65 -10.70
C LYS A 987 -20.76 24.73 -11.89
N LYS A 988 -19.90 23.70 -12.02
CA LYS A 988 -19.95 22.75 -13.13
C LYS A 988 -21.05 21.70 -12.96
N TYR A 989 -21.20 21.14 -11.76
CA TYR A 989 -22.10 20.02 -11.50
C TYR A 989 -23.40 20.44 -10.78
N GLY A 990 -23.48 21.66 -10.27
CA GLY A 990 -24.62 22.20 -9.53
C GLY A 990 -24.57 21.90 -8.03
N ALA A 991 -25.14 22.80 -7.22
CA ALA A 991 -25.20 22.68 -5.75
C ALA A 991 -25.82 21.38 -5.26
N ALA A 992 -26.83 20.86 -5.96
CA ALA A 992 -27.50 19.61 -5.62
C ALA A 992 -26.59 18.37 -5.73
N ASN A 993 -25.44 18.46 -6.40
CA ASN A 993 -24.47 17.38 -6.56
C ASN A 993 -23.30 17.43 -5.56
N MET A 994 -23.24 18.46 -4.71
CA MET A 994 -22.07 18.70 -3.87
C MET A 994 -21.94 17.75 -2.69
N ARG A 995 -23.02 17.11 -2.22
CA ARG A 995 -22.99 16.21 -1.06
C ARG A 995 -21.88 15.16 -1.20
N TYR A 996 -21.85 14.44 -2.32
CA TYR A 996 -20.87 13.38 -2.52
C TYR A 996 -19.44 13.91 -2.56
N ILE A 997 -19.22 15.04 -3.27
CA ILE A 997 -17.89 15.64 -3.42
C ILE A 997 -17.37 16.13 -2.07
N VAL A 998 -18.20 16.76 -1.26
CA VAL A 998 -17.82 17.22 0.08
C VAL A 998 -17.60 16.05 1.04
N LEU A 999 -18.44 15.01 0.97
CA LEU A 999 -18.25 13.79 1.74
C LEU A 999 -16.95 13.08 1.41
N ASP A 1000 -16.54 13.04 0.14
CA ASP A 1000 -15.27 12.48 -0.29
C ASP A 1000 -14.08 13.21 0.37
N GLN A 1001 -14.12 14.56 0.38
CA GLN A 1001 -13.10 15.37 1.07
C GLN A 1001 -13.10 15.17 2.59
N LEU A 1002 -14.28 15.02 3.21
CA LEU A 1002 -14.41 14.79 4.66
C LEU A 1002 -14.02 13.38 5.08
N TRP A 1003 -14.37 12.36 4.28
CA TRP A 1003 -14.19 10.94 4.63
C TRP A 1003 -12.73 10.65 4.94
N PHE A 1004 -11.83 11.13 4.08
CA PHE A 1004 -10.40 10.90 4.23
C PHE A 1004 -9.87 11.54 5.53
N TYR A 1005 -10.22 12.81 5.79
CA TYR A 1005 -9.87 13.49 7.04
C TYR A 1005 -10.44 12.78 8.27
N LEU A 1006 -11.73 12.42 8.27
CA LEU A 1006 -12.38 11.74 9.39
C LEU A 1006 -11.82 10.34 9.66
N PHE A 1007 -11.37 9.64 8.61
CA PHE A 1007 -10.75 8.33 8.72
C PHE A 1007 -9.33 8.41 9.30
N ILE A 1008 -8.51 9.34 8.80
CA ILE A 1008 -7.11 9.48 9.21
C ILE A 1008 -6.99 10.12 10.59
N ARG A 1009 -7.77 11.16 10.92
CA ARG A 1009 -7.68 11.85 12.23
C ARG A 1009 -7.84 10.93 13.44
N ARG A 1010 -8.54 9.80 13.29
CA ARG A 1010 -8.72 8.79 14.34
C ARG A 1010 -7.47 7.93 14.57
N ARG A 1011 -6.59 7.88 13.56
CA ARG A 1011 -5.38 7.06 13.50
C ARG A 1011 -4.08 7.88 13.53
N MET A 1012 -4.17 9.21 13.43
CA MET A 1012 -2.99 10.06 13.39
C MET A 1012 -2.14 9.89 14.64
N GLU A 1013 -0.85 9.90 14.33
CA GLU A 1013 0.23 9.87 15.29
C GLU A 1013 0.19 11.16 16.14
N ASP A 1014 0.49 12.28 15.49
CA ASP A 1014 0.57 13.55 16.20
C ASP A 1014 -0.81 14.10 16.62
N LYS A 1015 -0.75 15.12 17.47
CA LYS A 1015 -1.95 15.79 17.98
C LYS A 1015 -2.57 16.63 16.86
N GLU A 1016 -3.89 16.47 16.66
CA GLU A 1016 -4.62 17.33 15.73
C GLU A 1016 -4.55 18.80 16.21
N HIS A 1017 -4.32 19.72 15.29
CA HIS A 1017 -4.26 21.16 15.52
C HIS A 1017 -5.52 21.90 14.99
N PRO A 1018 -5.89 23.04 15.61
CA PRO A 1018 -6.85 23.96 15.00
C PRO A 1018 -6.32 24.47 13.65
N LEU A 1019 -7.21 24.81 12.71
CA LEU A 1019 -6.79 25.24 11.36
C LEU A 1019 -5.82 26.43 11.38
N ILE A 1020 -5.91 27.31 12.37
CA ILE A 1020 -5.00 28.46 12.50
C ILE A 1020 -3.53 28.03 12.63
N THR A 1021 -3.25 26.91 13.28
CA THR A 1021 -1.91 26.33 13.48
C THR A 1021 -1.80 24.95 12.81
N ALA A 1022 -2.51 24.72 11.71
CA ALA A 1022 -2.45 23.43 11.02
C ALA A 1022 -1.09 23.19 10.36
N ASP A 1023 -0.53 22.02 10.60
CA ASP A 1023 0.78 21.56 10.15
C ASP A 1023 0.73 20.15 9.53
N GLN A 1024 -0.38 19.44 9.74
CA GLN A 1024 -0.63 18.12 9.16
C GLN A 1024 -1.49 18.18 7.90
N TRP A 1025 -1.14 17.34 6.93
CA TRP A 1025 -1.75 17.33 5.59
C TRP A 1025 -3.25 17.11 5.56
N VAL A 1026 -3.79 16.28 6.45
CA VAL A 1026 -5.24 16.07 6.50
C VAL A 1026 -6.02 17.29 7.00
N GLU A 1027 -5.36 18.21 7.70
CA GLU A 1027 -5.94 19.42 8.24
C GLU A 1027 -5.97 20.55 7.20
N TYR A 1028 -4.84 20.78 6.54
CA TYR A 1028 -4.72 21.86 5.56
C TYR A 1028 -5.28 21.53 4.17
N HIS A 1029 -5.60 20.26 3.89
CA HIS A 1029 -6.35 19.85 2.69
C HIS A 1029 -7.87 19.83 2.94
N GLY A 1030 -8.47 18.65 3.15
CA GLY A 1030 -9.92 18.45 3.15
C GLY A 1030 -10.66 19.27 4.21
N LYS A 1031 -10.14 19.33 5.45
CA LYS A 1031 -10.75 20.09 6.55
C LYS A 1031 -10.79 21.60 6.25
N ALA A 1032 -9.68 22.19 5.82
CA ALA A 1032 -9.61 23.61 5.46
C ALA A 1032 -10.54 23.95 4.28
N ALA A 1033 -10.53 23.13 3.22
CA ALA A 1033 -11.38 23.34 2.05
C ALA A 1033 -12.88 23.35 2.40
N VAL A 1034 -13.33 22.39 3.21
CA VAL A 1034 -14.74 22.29 3.63
C VAL A 1034 -15.12 23.41 4.60
N ALA A 1035 -14.24 23.80 5.52
CA ALA A 1035 -14.48 24.94 6.41
C ALA A 1035 -14.69 26.26 5.63
N LEU A 1036 -13.85 26.53 4.63
CA LEU A 1036 -13.99 27.70 3.76
C LEU A 1036 -15.25 27.62 2.89
N TYR A 1037 -15.60 26.43 2.40
CA TYR A 1037 -16.82 26.20 1.62
C TYR A 1037 -18.08 26.45 2.46
N GLY A 1038 -18.10 25.96 3.70
CA GLY A 1038 -19.17 26.24 4.67
C GLY A 1038 -19.24 27.73 5.06
N LEU A 1039 -18.10 28.41 5.21
CA LEU A 1039 -18.07 29.86 5.44
C LEU A 1039 -18.69 30.64 4.27
N ARG A 1040 -18.34 30.27 3.03
CA ARG A 1040 -18.92 30.86 1.81
C ARG A 1040 -20.44 30.70 1.78
N ASP A 1041 -20.95 29.55 2.17
CA ASP A 1041 -22.40 29.27 2.21
C ASP A 1041 -23.13 30.15 3.24
N LEU A 1042 -22.45 30.58 4.31
CA LEU A 1042 -23.02 31.45 5.34
C LEU A 1042 -23.00 32.94 4.96
N MET A 1043 -21.86 33.44 4.45
CA MET A 1043 -21.68 34.87 4.17
C MET A 1043 -21.91 35.27 2.71
N GLY A 1044 -22.04 34.29 1.80
CA GLY A 1044 -22.15 34.50 0.36
C GLY A 1044 -20.81 34.50 -0.38
N GLU A 1045 -20.87 34.14 -1.66
CA GLU A 1045 -19.71 34.05 -2.56
C GLU A 1045 -19.00 35.40 -2.73
N ASP A 1046 -19.75 36.49 -2.94
CA ASP A 1046 -19.17 37.82 -3.19
C ASP A 1046 -18.36 38.34 -2.00
N SER A 1047 -18.87 38.15 -0.77
CA SER A 1047 -18.19 38.61 0.44
C SER A 1047 -16.91 37.82 0.71
N LEU A 1048 -16.93 36.50 0.52
CA LEU A 1048 -15.73 35.69 0.67
C LEU A 1048 -14.71 35.98 -0.45
N ASN A 1049 -15.16 36.11 -1.69
CA ASN A 1049 -14.29 36.48 -2.82
C ASN A 1049 -13.65 37.86 -2.60
N ALA A 1050 -14.37 38.83 -2.03
CA ALA A 1050 -13.81 40.12 -1.67
C ALA A 1050 -12.69 40.00 -0.62
N ALA A 1051 -12.92 39.21 0.45
CA ALA A 1051 -11.91 38.95 1.48
C ALA A 1051 -10.63 38.32 0.90
N LEU A 1052 -10.81 37.30 0.05
CA LEU A 1052 -9.70 36.59 -0.60
C LEU A 1052 -8.96 37.49 -1.61
N ARG A 1053 -9.67 38.37 -2.32
CA ARG A 1053 -9.08 39.35 -3.23
C ARG A 1053 -8.27 40.40 -2.47
N ASP A 1054 -8.78 40.92 -1.36
CA ASP A 1054 -8.06 41.88 -0.52
C ASP A 1054 -6.79 41.26 0.06
N PHE A 1055 -6.90 40.02 0.57
CA PHE A 1055 -5.76 39.25 1.04
C PHE A 1055 -4.73 39.05 -0.07
N LYS A 1056 -5.15 38.58 -1.25
CA LYS A 1056 -4.27 38.39 -2.40
C LYS A 1056 -3.57 39.69 -2.80
N ASN A 1057 -4.31 40.80 -2.91
CA ASN A 1057 -3.76 42.09 -3.31
C ASN A 1057 -2.70 42.62 -2.33
N ALA A 1058 -2.80 42.27 -1.04
CA ALA A 1058 -1.84 42.68 -0.02
C ALA A 1058 -0.51 41.89 -0.06
N TYR A 1059 -0.50 40.66 -0.60
CA TYR A 1059 0.64 39.76 -0.55
C TYR A 1059 1.13 39.22 -1.89
N ALA A 1060 0.39 39.43 -2.98
CA ALA A 1060 0.77 38.94 -4.31
C ALA A 1060 2.14 39.49 -4.74
N PHE A 1061 3.06 38.59 -5.07
CA PHE A 1061 4.44 38.87 -5.49
C PHE A 1061 5.21 39.82 -4.56
N LYS A 1062 4.89 39.77 -3.26
CA LYS A 1062 5.53 40.60 -2.27
C LYS A 1062 6.99 40.19 -2.14
N SER A 1063 7.92 41.10 -2.47
CA SER A 1063 9.36 40.84 -2.51
C SER A 1063 10.10 41.24 -1.22
N LYS A 1064 9.38 41.76 -0.23
CA LYS A 1064 9.91 42.18 1.08
C LYS A 1064 9.01 41.68 2.20
N PRO A 1065 9.57 41.20 3.31
CA PRO A 1065 8.79 40.77 4.46
C PRO A 1065 7.99 41.95 5.06
N PRO A 1066 6.90 41.69 5.82
CA PRO A 1066 6.39 40.37 6.20
C PRO A 1066 5.65 39.64 5.07
N TYR A 1067 5.86 38.32 4.94
CA TYR A 1067 5.14 37.47 3.99
C TYR A 1067 3.84 36.93 4.58
N ALA A 1068 2.96 36.37 3.74
CA ALA A 1068 1.61 35.98 4.14
C ALA A 1068 1.63 34.78 5.11
N GLY A 1069 1.04 34.95 6.28
CA GLY A 1069 0.79 33.88 7.24
C GLY A 1069 -0.69 33.56 7.39
N ASN A 1070 -1.00 32.43 8.03
CA ASN A 1070 -2.39 32.05 8.28
C ASN A 1070 -3.12 33.00 9.24
N ASN A 1071 -2.39 33.69 10.13
CA ASN A 1071 -2.93 34.79 10.94
C ASN A 1071 -3.39 35.98 10.10
N ASP A 1072 -2.66 36.29 9.03
CA ASP A 1072 -3.06 37.32 8.09
C ASP A 1072 -4.34 36.90 7.37
N LEU A 1073 -4.37 35.69 6.80
CA LEU A 1073 -5.56 35.13 6.16
C LEU A 1073 -6.78 35.19 7.09
N TYR A 1074 -6.64 34.71 8.34
CA TYR A 1074 -7.69 34.79 9.35
C TYR A 1074 -8.16 36.23 9.58
N SER A 1075 -7.24 37.18 9.67
CA SER A 1075 -7.57 38.60 9.89
C SER A 1075 -8.34 39.21 8.72
N TYR A 1076 -8.00 38.85 7.47
CA TYR A 1076 -8.75 39.29 6.29
C TYR A 1076 -10.13 38.64 6.23
N LEU A 1077 -10.25 37.34 6.53
CA LEU A 1077 -11.56 36.69 6.64
C LEU A 1077 -12.40 37.36 7.74
N GLN A 1078 -11.82 37.59 8.92
CA GLN A 1078 -12.51 38.17 10.06
C GLN A 1078 -13.12 39.54 9.77
N LYS A 1079 -12.43 40.40 9.01
CA LYS A 1079 -12.94 41.73 8.62
C LYS A 1079 -14.20 41.68 7.76
N HIS A 1080 -14.32 40.65 6.92
CA HIS A 1080 -15.42 40.50 5.97
C HIS A 1080 -16.56 39.64 6.52
N VAL A 1081 -16.29 38.79 7.53
CA VAL A 1081 -17.32 37.97 8.18
C VAL A 1081 -18.23 38.86 9.06
N PRO A 1082 -19.55 38.87 8.84
CA PRO A 1082 -20.48 39.63 9.70
C PRO A 1082 -20.44 39.18 11.16
N ASP A 1083 -20.70 40.10 12.10
CA ASP A 1083 -20.71 39.83 13.55
C ASP A 1083 -21.57 38.61 13.92
N SER A 1084 -22.71 38.41 13.24
CA SER A 1084 -23.61 37.28 13.46
C SER A 1084 -23.03 35.92 13.10
N LEU A 1085 -21.94 35.87 12.32
CA LEU A 1085 -21.28 34.67 11.79
C LEU A 1085 -19.86 34.46 12.34
N GLN A 1086 -19.34 35.39 13.15
CA GLN A 1086 -17.99 35.30 13.75
C GLN A 1086 -17.79 34.01 14.56
N TYR A 1087 -18.86 33.44 15.14
CA TYR A 1087 -18.82 32.16 15.84
C TYR A 1087 -18.25 31.05 14.94
N TYR A 1088 -18.67 30.98 13.67
CA TYR A 1088 -18.27 29.91 12.76
C TYR A 1088 -16.79 30.01 12.42
N LEU A 1089 -16.30 31.23 12.18
CA LEU A 1089 -14.88 31.47 11.92
C LEU A 1089 -14.03 31.13 13.16
N ILE A 1090 -14.48 31.47 14.36
CA ILE A 1090 -13.77 31.09 15.60
C ILE A 1090 -13.76 29.56 15.78
N ASP A 1091 -14.90 28.91 15.59
CA ASP A 1091 -15.04 27.47 15.83
C ASP A 1091 -14.27 26.63 14.81
N THR A 1092 -14.20 27.05 13.55
CA THR A 1092 -13.45 26.33 12.52
C THR A 1092 -11.96 26.65 12.52
N TRP A 1093 -11.57 27.91 12.79
CA TRP A 1093 -10.16 28.31 12.71
C TRP A 1093 -9.39 28.12 14.01
N LYS A 1094 -9.99 28.51 15.15
CA LYS A 1094 -9.30 28.55 16.46
C LYS A 1094 -9.56 27.35 17.35
N LYS A 1095 -10.48 26.47 16.96
CA LYS A 1095 -10.81 25.24 17.70
C LYS A 1095 -10.82 24.05 16.75
N ILE A 1096 -10.69 22.86 17.33
CA ILE A 1096 -10.98 21.60 16.63
C ILE A 1096 -12.44 21.28 16.89
N THR A 1097 -13.31 21.79 16.02
CA THR A 1097 -14.77 21.67 16.18
C THR A 1097 -15.32 20.59 15.26
N LEU A 1098 -16.16 19.73 15.83
CA LEU A 1098 -16.91 18.71 15.11
C LEU A 1098 -18.39 18.84 15.46
N TYR A 1099 -19.24 18.67 14.47
CA TYR A 1099 -20.68 18.53 14.68
C TYR A 1099 -21.06 17.06 14.90
N ASP A 1100 -22.18 16.84 15.58
CA ASP A 1100 -22.85 15.56 15.78
C ASP A 1100 -24.35 15.79 15.54
N ASN A 1101 -24.67 16.05 14.28
CA ASN A 1101 -26.03 16.23 13.80
C ASN A 1101 -26.58 14.88 13.36
N LYS A 1102 -27.83 14.58 13.71
CA LYS A 1102 -28.47 13.36 13.21
C LYS A 1102 -29.97 13.49 13.07
N VAL A 1103 -30.53 12.75 12.12
CA VAL A 1103 -31.98 12.62 11.97
C VAL A 1103 -32.48 11.47 12.83
N THR A 1104 -33.30 11.77 13.83
CA THR A 1104 -33.88 10.73 14.70
C THR A 1104 -35.14 10.15 14.08
N GLU A 1105 -36.00 11.00 13.51
CA GLU A 1105 -37.29 10.59 12.95
C GLU A 1105 -37.71 11.46 11.76
N VAL A 1106 -38.27 10.82 10.73
CA VAL A 1106 -38.93 11.51 9.61
C VAL A 1106 -40.27 10.84 9.36
N LYS A 1107 -41.34 11.63 9.23
CA LYS A 1107 -42.68 11.17 8.84
C LYS A 1107 -43.27 12.12 7.81
N ALA A 1108 -43.98 11.58 6.81
CA ALA A 1108 -44.79 12.39 5.90
C ALA A 1108 -46.26 11.99 5.97
N LYS A 1109 -47.13 13.00 6.02
CA LYS A 1109 -48.58 12.85 5.96
C LYS A 1109 -49.13 13.63 4.76
N PRO A 1110 -49.89 13.01 3.84
CA PRO A 1110 -50.52 13.74 2.74
C PRO A 1110 -51.60 14.70 3.27
N LEU A 1111 -51.65 15.92 2.73
CA LEU A 1111 -52.60 16.97 3.09
C LEU A 1111 -53.61 17.32 1.97
N GLY A 1112 -53.50 16.69 0.79
CA GLY A 1112 -54.35 16.95 -0.38
C GLY A 1112 -53.67 16.53 -1.69
N LYS A 1113 -54.14 17.02 -2.86
CA LYS A 1113 -53.42 16.80 -4.13
C LYS A 1113 -52.04 17.47 -4.07
N ASP A 1114 -51.00 16.64 -4.08
CA ASP A 1114 -49.59 17.01 -4.20
C ASP A 1114 -48.99 17.86 -3.06
N ASN A 1115 -49.64 17.92 -1.89
CA ASN A 1115 -49.11 18.60 -0.70
C ASN A 1115 -48.91 17.58 0.44
N TYR A 1116 -47.75 17.66 1.11
CA TYR A 1116 -47.37 16.78 2.21
C TYR A 1116 -46.88 17.58 3.41
N GLN A 1117 -47.33 17.21 4.60
CA GLN A 1117 -46.73 17.65 5.86
C GLN A 1117 -45.62 16.69 6.25
N VAL A 1118 -44.39 17.19 6.34
CA VAL A 1118 -43.23 16.43 6.81
C VAL A 1118 -42.93 16.84 8.25
N THR A 1119 -42.97 15.86 9.16
CA THR A 1119 -42.48 15.99 10.53
C THR A 1119 -41.07 15.42 10.58
N LEU A 1120 -40.08 16.28 10.83
CA LEU A 1120 -38.66 15.94 10.90
C LEU A 1120 -38.15 16.23 12.31
N THR A 1121 -37.65 15.21 13.01
CA THR A 1121 -36.98 15.35 14.31
C THR A 1121 -35.49 15.12 14.13
N VAL A 1122 -34.69 16.06 14.63
CA VAL A 1122 -33.22 16.04 14.54
C VAL A 1122 -32.63 16.27 15.91
N ASN A 1123 -31.47 15.67 16.17
CA ASN A 1123 -30.63 15.98 17.32
C ASN A 1123 -29.39 16.71 16.83
N VAL A 1124 -29.08 17.84 17.46
CA VAL A 1124 -28.02 18.76 17.03
C VAL A 1124 -27.05 18.92 18.18
N ASN A 1125 -25.77 18.60 17.96
CA ASN A 1125 -24.72 18.88 18.92
C ASN A 1125 -23.47 19.39 18.21
N LYS A 1126 -22.67 20.16 18.95
CA LYS A 1126 -21.36 20.61 18.54
C LYS A 1126 -20.39 20.34 19.68
N VAL A 1127 -19.24 19.80 19.35
CA VAL A 1127 -18.18 19.49 20.30
C VAL A 1127 -16.88 20.10 19.83
N TRP A 1128 -16.08 20.56 20.77
CA TRP A 1128 -14.70 20.96 20.48
C TRP A 1128 -13.75 20.12 21.32
N ILE A 1129 -12.57 19.87 20.79
CA ILE A 1129 -11.54 19.07 21.48
C ILE A 1129 -10.70 19.99 22.35
N ASP A 1130 -10.59 19.66 23.64
CA ASP A 1130 -9.79 20.43 24.59
C ASP A 1130 -8.28 20.17 24.46
N GLY A 1131 -7.47 20.93 25.20
CA GLY A 1131 -6.01 20.78 25.19
C GLY A 1131 -5.51 19.38 25.62
N LYS A 1132 -6.35 18.59 26.28
CA LYS A 1132 -6.10 17.22 26.72
C LYS A 1132 -6.66 16.16 25.76
N GLY A 1133 -7.25 16.57 24.63
CA GLY A 1133 -7.84 15.67 23.64
C GLY A 1133 -9.25 15.19 23.98
N ASN A 1134 -9.92 15.78 24.98
CA ASN A 1134 -11.28 15.38 25.35
C ASN A 1134 -12.34 16.16 24.56
N ASP A 1135 -13.43 15.48 24.26
CA ASP A 1135 -14.62 16.10 23.69
C ASP A 1135 -15.33 16.96 24.73
N VAL A 1136 -15.50 18.25 24.44
CA VAL A 1136 -16.30 19.17 25.24
C VAL A 1136 -17.52 19.59 24.45
N ILE A 1137 -18.70 19.21 24.95
CA ILE A 1137 -19.99 19.59 24.35
C ILE A 1137 -20.21 21.10 24.52
N ASP A 1138 -20.42 21.80 23.42
CA ASP A 1138 -20.79 23.21 23.42
C ASP A 1138 -22.28 23.38 23.73
N LYS A 1139 -22.60 23.48 25.02
CA LYS A 1139 -23.97 23.73 25.50
C LYS A 1139 -24.53 25.10 25.08
N LYS A 1140 -23.68 26.03 24.61
CA LYS A 1140 -24.08 27.37 24.17
C LYS A 1140 -24.22 27.49 22.65
N MET A 1141 -24.12 26.37 21.93
CA MET A 1141 -24.32 26.30 20.48
C MET A 1141 -25.60 27.02 20.07
N ASN A 1142 -25.51 27.83 19.01
CA ASN A 1142 -26.62 28.57 18.42
C ASN A 1142 -26.27 28.89 16.97
N ASP A 1143 -26.25 27.85 16.13
CA ASP A 1143 -25.53 27.85 14.86
C ASP A 1143 -26.52 27.72 13.71
N TYR A 1144 -26.20 28.33 12.57
CA TYR A 1144 -26.99 28.20 11.35
C TYR A 1144 -26.73 26.86 10.65
N ILE A 1145 -27.77 26.04 10.50
CA ILE A 1145 -27.70 24.72 9.86
C ILE A 1145 -28.87 24.54 8.88
N ASP A 1146 -28.60 23.93 7.73
CA ASP A 1146 -29.61 23.68 6.70
C ASP A 1146 -30.53 22.54 7.10
N ILE A 1147 -31.84 22.71 6.90
CA ILE A 1147 -32.83 21.64 6.91
C ILE A 1147 -33.35 21.45 5.49
N GLY A 1148 -33.26 20.23 4.98
CA GLY A 1148 -33.65 19.88 3.61
C GLY A 1148 -34.71 18.79 3.55
N ILE A 1149 -35.61 18.89 2.57
CA ILE A 1149 -36.57 17.86 2.18
C ILE A 1149 -36.46 17.65 0.67
N PHE A 1150 -36.32 16.39 0.28
CA PHE A 1150 -36.06 15.99 -1.10
C PHE A 1150 -37.12 15.00 -1.57
N ALA A 1151 -37.53 15.14 -2.83
CA ALA A 1151 -38.29 14.13 -3.54
C ALA A 1151 -37.34 13.05 -4.09
N ALA A 1152 -37.88 12.14 -4.91
CA ALA A 1152 -37.06 11.18 -5.63
C ALA A 1152 -36.10 11.94 -6.55
N ASP A 1153 -34.86 11.46 -6.63
CA ASP A 1153 -33.84 12.12 -7.44
C ASP A 1153 -34.24 12.17 -8.91
N GLY A 1154 -33.98 13.32 -9.53
CA GLY A 1154 -34.15 13.52 -10.96
C GLY A 1154 -32.88 13.14 -11.72
N LYS A 1155 -32.93 13.27 -13.05
CA LYS A 1155 -31.73 13.25 -13.90
C LYS A 1155 -31.69 14.53 -14.73
N ASN A 1156 -30.50 15.13 -14.91
CA ASN A 1156 -30.34 16.19 -15.91
C ASN A 1156 -30.28 15.62 -17.34
N LYS A 1157 -30.11 16.54 -18.29
CA LYS A 1157 -29.90 16.24 -19.72
C LYS A 1157 -28.72 15.32 -19.97
N ASP A 1158 -27.70 15.36 -19.10
CA ASP A 1158 -26.49 14.54 -19.19
C ASP A 1158 -26.63 13.19 -18.46
N GLY A 1159 -27.83 12.85 -17.97
CA GLY A 1159 -28.10 11.61 -17.26
C GLY A 1159 -27.58 11.56 -15.82
N ARG A 1160 -26.96 12.63 -15.32
CA ARG A 1160 -26.49 12.77 -13.93
C ARG A 1160 -27.68 12.94 -13.00
N ILE A 1161 -27.68 12.13 -11.94
CA ILE A 1161 -28.62 12.15 -10.82
C ILE A 1161 -28.51 13.51 -10.15
N ILE A 1162 -29.65 14.14 -9.89
CA ILE A 1162 -29.72 15.40 -9.16
C ILE A 1162 -30.72 15.25 -8.04
N ALA A 1163 -30.31 15.64 -6.83
CA ALA A 1163 -31.21 15.74 -5.70
C ALA A 1163 -32.37 16.69 -6.03
N ASN A 1164 -33.60 16.16 -6.01
CA ASN A 1164 -34.80 16.96 -6.26
C ASN A 1164 -35.24 17.65 -4.97
N GLN A 1165 -34.82 18.89 -4.80
CA GLN A 1165 -35.05 19.66 -3.58
C GLN A 1165 -36.48 20.23 -3.54
N LEU A 1166 -37.29 19.77 -2.59
CA LEU A 1166 -38.62 20.33 -2.29
C LEU A 1166 -38.54 21.49 -1.29
N TYR A 1167 -37.58 21.41 -0.37
CA TYR A 1167 -37.34 22.41 0.67
C TYR A 1167 -35.87 22.43 1.03
N LEU A 1168 -35.28 23.61 1.17
CA LEU A 1168 -33.99 23.81 1.82
C LEU A 1168 -34.00 25.18 2.47
N LYS A 1169 -33.86 25.22 3.79
CA LYS A 1169 -33.77 26.50 4.52
C LYS A 1169 -32.82 26.36 5.69
N LYS A 1170 -32.03 27.41 5.90
CA LYS A 1170 -31.12 27.53 7.03
C LYS A 1170 -31.87 28.00 8.28
N TYR A 1171 -31.67 27.31 9.39
CA TYR A 1171 -32.24 27.66 10.70
C TYR A 1171 -31.13 27.83 11.72
N LYS A 1172 -31.33 28.73 12.68
CA LYS A 1172 -30.43 28.89 13.82
C LYS A 1172 -30.84 27.92 14.93
N LEU A 1173 -30.01 26.93 15.24
CA LEU A 1173 -30.35 25.80 16.10
C LEU A 1173 -29.45 25.76 17.34
N THR A 1174 -30.06 25.49 18.49
CA THR A 1174 -29.36 25.24 19.75
C THR A 1174 -29.02 23.76 19.91
N ALA A 1175 -28.12 23.41 20.83
CA ALA A 1175 -27.85 22.00 21.13
C ALA A 1175 -29.12 21.28 21.65
N GLY A 1176 -29.32 20.03 21.22
CA GLY A 1176 -30.43 19.16 21.63
C GLY A 1176 -31.39 18.75 20.50
N LEU A 1177 -32.59 18.30 20.90
CA LEU A 1177 -33.64 17.81 19.99
C LEU A 1177 -34.50 18.96 19.46
N HIS A 1178 -34.74 18.96 18.15
CA HIS A 1178 -35.64 19.89 17.46
C HIS A 1178 -36.62 19.12 16.57
N THR A 1179 -37.87 19.60 16.50
CA THR A 1179 -38.90 19.04 15.62
C THR A 1179 -39.44 20.11 14.68
N PHE A 1180 -39.42 19.83 13.39
CA PHE A 1180 -39.93 20.69 12.33
C PHE A 1180 -41.19 20.09 11.71
N ASN A 1181 -42.20 20.92 11.49
CA ASN A 1181 -43.40 20.57 10.72
C ASN A 1181 -43.44 21.46 9.47
N ILE A 1182 -43.06 20.90 8.31
CA ILE A 1182 -42.87 21.65 7.07
C ILE A 1182 -43.86 21.12 6.03
N ILE A 1183 -44.55 22.03 5.34
CA ILE A 1183 -45.43 21.67 4.22
C ILE A 1183 -44.64 21.83 2.93
N VAL A 1184 -44.60 20.76 2.14
CA VAL A 1184 -43.92 20.74 0.83
C VAL A 1184 -44.89 20.35 -0.28
N LYS A 1185 -44.64 20.87 -1.47
CA LYS A 1185 -45.35 20.52 -2.70
C LYS A 1185 -44.54 19.48 -3.46
N GLY A 1186 -45.09 18.31 -3.72
CA GLY A 1186 -44.37 17.14 -4.22
C GLY A 1186 -44.18 16.05 -3.16
N LYS A 1187 -44.13 14.79 -3.58
CA LYS A 1187 -43.96 13.63 -2.68
C LYS A 1187 -42.55 13.60 -2.07
N PRO A 1188 -42.39 13.78 -0.74
CA PRO A 1188 -41.10 13.67 -0.08
C PRO A 1188 -40.63 12.21 -0.05
N GLN A 1189 -39.33 12.02 -0.21
CA GLN A 1189 -38.63 10.72 -0.15
C GLN A 1189 -37.54 10.73 0.91
N ARG A 1190 -36.88 11.87 1.12
CA ARG A 1190 -35.79 12.02 2.10
C ARG A 1190 -35.88 13.36 2.80
N ALA A 1191 -35.46 13.42 4.06
CA ALA A 1191 -35.30 14.69 4.77
C ALA A 1191 -34.07 14.64 5.69
N GLY A 1192 -33.49 15.79 5.98
CA GLY A 1192 -32.26 15.84 6.76
C GLY A 1192 -31.83 17.21 7.24
N ILE A 1193 -30.77 17.17 8.05
CA ILE A 1193 -30.05 18.31 8.61
C ILE A 1193 -28.64 18.33 8.01
N ASP A 1194 -28.14 19.51 7.60
CA ASP A 1194 -26.94 19.65 6.78
C ASP A 1194 -26.88 18.59 5.65
N PRO A 1195 -27.90 18.56 4.77
CA PRO A 1195 -28.06 17.48 3.80
C PRO A 1195 -26.96 17.46 2.74
N TYR A 1196 -26.18 18.52 2.58
CA TYR A 1196 -25.03 18.59 1.69
C TYR A 1196 -23.68 18.45 2.41
N SER A 1197 -23.69 18.15 3.71
CA SER A 1197 -22.50 17.90 4.54
C SER A 1197 -21.50 19.06 4.54
N LYS A 1198 -22.00 20.30 4.56
CA LYS A 1198 -21.19 21.53 4.54
C LYS A 1198 -20.47 21.77 5.87
N LEU A 1199 -20.89 21.08 6.93
CA LEU A 1199 -20.28 21.11 8.24
C LEU A 1199 -19.38 19.89 8.44
N ILE A 1200 -18.30 20.07 9.20
CA ILE A 1200 -17.42 18.97 9.59
C ILE A 1200 -18.13 18.16 10.67
N ASP A 1201 -18.91 17.17 10.25
CA ASP A 1201 -19.69 16.28 11.11
C ASP A 1201 -18.94 14.97 11.39
N ARG A 1202 -19.14 14.37 12.56
CA ARG A 1202 -18.57 13.06 12.92
C ARG A 1202 -19.13 11.91 12.09
N MET A 1203 -20.41 12.00 11.74
CA MET A 1203 -21.15 10.96 11.03
C MET A 1203 -22.06 11.59 9.97
N PRO A 1204 -21.51 12.25 8.93
CA PRO A 1204 -22.32 13.00 7.97
C PRO A 1204 -23.30 12.12 7.15
N ASN A 1205 -23.27 10.80 7.29
CA ASN A 1205 -24.21 9.85 6.69
C ASN A 1205 -25.57 9.77 7.42
N ASP A 1206 -25.65 10.07 8.73
CA ASP A 1206 -26.93 10.05 9.47
C ASP A 1206 -27.65 11.41 9.50
N ASN A 1207 -27.04 12.42 8.87
CA ASN A 1207 -27.63 13.72 8.52
C ASN A 1207 -28.88 13.62 7.63
N LEU A 1208 -29.04 12.54 6.87
CA LEU A 1208 -30.14 12.34 5.91
C LEU A 1208 -30.81 10.99 6.18
N LYS A 1209 -32.15 10.96 6.16
CA LYS A 1209 -32.93 9.74 6.36
C LYS A 1209 -34.04 9.62 5.31
N ASP A 1210 -34.20 8.40 4.81
CA ASP A 1210 -35.29 8.04 3.89
C ASP A 1210 -36.61 7.89 4.68
N LEU A 1211 -37.74 8.21 4.04
CA LEU A 1211 -39.09 8.18 4.62
C LEU A 1211 -39.76 6.80 4.63
#